data_AF-A0A378IAV1-F1
#
_entry.id   AF-A0A378IAV1-F1
#
_cell.length_a   1.000
_cell.length_b   1.000
_cell.length_c   1.000
_cell.angle_alpha   90.00
_cell.angle_beta   90.00
_cell.angle_gamma   90.00
#
_symmetry.space_group_name_H-M   'P 1'
#
loop_
_entity.id
_entity.type
_entity.pdbx_description
1 polymer ?
#
loop_
_entity_poly.entity_id
_entity_poly.type
_entity_poly.pdbx_seq_one_letter_code
_entity_poly.pdbx_strand_id
1 'polypeptide(L)'
;MSGFTTIAESPLGRLIAEFRERRQAILTKNRNDEISLVDSSLKKEFSEAQVKLINQAFDWMTETVLPAFDNGVDPGGFKLYSFKNQCEKLLENTEYLISDPDQLLVHGISENLASWLTSQKFNDKNIDNIKIFLKEKIKNSAGDLVPGWEKIPEFSLNDSLVKIDAAIDNFDFRAYLVEGQFDAEALITNGNFLWHLKEKIEVKNTYQLRIYDPVVYDLFVVFQDLLNGLPNLMDDLVPFLNPKAFQFTILGIGSTLISEPVRKDVGKFNYKITGINEPVYASTIYLRVLNNIRFLLSNAIKSYEQAHAQKVHQRETINNANQQFQLINDAINTLQSYKIPQIEPSKSSAEVVAIYEEELLRVDEHQEKVQELHRLLEEVKETLDENIVYSAVRENARALGNKLGEVQKALIQRKPQLSELLEKAKLKKLADDRLAQANVDDLYKLLEDNFKKIEEVSTAKAETEHLIQEIDEGAEKLSEQFFKLRSQFIEYLPKIIANSTQPPKHPVKIQHQDLNQLIQVFAEWKTILATEKVQTEHAIELRIPLLDAVEKCLNESEKDSFPLKAINKLEVLQGKSKSGLDYFLTAIGDASFDIIRIAFISSDYQIDKKAELYALIDKKRKEYAAVMEKQGGIDALLSEAEDILCQITEIEDNRTFHEEQYGKQKASLVEHQQQLDDLQIEQNRLQAVISFFDSAKNLPDKVNELDAVEGFQEEGVKEYYKQSAFLIEKMNGFKTKIEIHSPYHANLKSILSLKEAADQQMDTYLKHELKRQGATQDLISTQLEEMNQCLSANLHLDAFNGHLEQFCRLRNQLNDCRKTIEFIAKLNPAVAEESVQSLASATAEFEKTARKLEQRANHVIDSMRMRFTPRAMGELKNLSFNADDEGVQNFVIKQNSLDRAYTQIDEFSVEGIQCLQSLLKQFEPETAGIHERLAACLEYQQEFAAIYSEKAAVSENIQDRIKRRNQILISFSNDLEIYFQKRAVRHHHKDFFSSADKDHRRGFIESLELKLAKFKATGQTNEILDLVENEGKEYRGVYLQPLLNRLTLAIKNYNKQVPSTYEAPFHYEEKHFSEQQREELLKKIQVKNVETAERMYSLYKSIQAMKVYGETLKVEHEKEGTTAVQLSEQLSRRVDAFLMENEVSLSENGTVSEEKFQDFDTDFRVHLHSQDDVMSKQRKTWLPIVGNILISLCSAGLALVAKLAYTKLKEGHASGFFTKTARMGLVDDIEESMKKFAVASCA
;
A
#
# COMPACT_ATOMS: atom_id res chain seq x y z
N MET A 1 68.30 -11.66 24.04
CA MET A 1 67.26 -12.71 24.07
C MET A 1 66.14 -12.17 24.93
N SER A 2 65.08 -11.62 24.34
CA SER A 2 63.89 -11.23 25.11
C SER A 2 63.18 -12.50 25.56
N GLY A 3 62.90 -12.63 26.86
CA GLY A 3 62.07 -13.72 27.39
C GLY A 3 60.66 -13.66 26.79
N PHE A 4 59.99 -14.82 26.73
CA PHE A 4 58.56 -14.87 26.46
C PHE A 4 57.81 -14.09 27.55
N THR A 5 56.77 -13.35 27.19
CA THR A 5 55.90 -12.70 28.19
C THR A 5 55.00 -13.75 28.83
N THR A 6 54.34 -13.39 29.93
CA THR A 6 53.17 -14.15 30.39
C THR A 6 51.96 -13.88 29.49
N ILE A 7 50.94 -14.74 29.54
CA ILE A 7 49.64 -14.47 28.89
C ILE A 7 49.04 -13.18 29.45
N ALA A 8 49.06 -12.96 30.76
CA ALA A 8 48.46 -11.80 31.41
C ALA A 8 49.07 -10.46 30.94
N GLU A 9 50.37 -10.44 30.65
CA GLU A 9 51.08 -9.27 30.13
C GLU A 9 50.90 -9.07 28.61
N SER A 10 50.42 -10.09 27.89
CA SER A 10 50.22 -10.02 26.44
C SER A 10 48.98 -9.20 26.05
N PRO A 11 48.93 -8.65 24.82
CA PRO A 11 47.71 -8.02 24.30
C PRO A 11 46.50 -8.96 24.30
N LEU A 12 46.69 -10.25 23.97
CA LEU A 12 45.61 -11.23 24.02
C LEU A 12 45.08 -11.43 25.45
N GLY A 13 45.96 -11.52 26.45
CA GLY A 13 45.53 -11.69 27.85
C GLY A 13 44.79 -10.49 28.41
N ARG A 14 45.19 -9.26 28.04
CA ARG A 14 44.46 -8.04 28.41
C ARG A 14 43.06 -8.01 27.81
N LEU A 15 42.93 -8.36 26.53
CA LEU A 15 41.63 -8.44 25.85
C LEU A 15 40.73 -9.54 26.45
N ILE A 16 41.31 -10.68 26.84
CA ILE A 16 40.59 -11.74 27.54
C ILE A 16 40.07 -11.25 28.90
N ALA A 17 40.90 -10.53 29.66
CA ALA A 17 40.47 -9.96 30.94
C ALA A 17 39.33 -8.95 30.75
N GLU A 18 39.44 -8.07 29.75
CA GLU A 18 38.41 -7.09 29.40
C GLU A 18 37.12 -7.77 28.93
N PHE A 19 37.20 -8.79 28.06
CA PHE A 19 36.03 -9.57 27.65
C PHE A 19 35.36 -10.23 28.84
N ARG A 20 36.13 -10.83 29.74
CA ARG A 20 35.60 -11.51 30.93
C ARG A 20 34.79 -10.55 31.80
N GLU A 21 35.29 -9.34 32.03
CA GLU A 21 34.59 -8.30 32.80
C GLU A 21 33.31 -7.83 32.11
N ARG A 22 33.40 -7.43 30.83
CA ARG A 22 32.24 -6.95 30.05
C ARG A 22 31.17 -8.04 29.86
N ARG A 23 31.60 -9.27 29.57
CA ARG A 23 30.73 -10.47 29.51
C ARG A 23 29.99 -10.67 30.84
N GLN A 24 30.69 -10.60 31.97
CA GLN A 24 30.06 -10.78 33.28
C GLN A 24 29.03 -9.68 33.57
N ALA A 25 29.29 -8.44 33.16
CA ALA A 25 28.32 -7.35 33.27
C ALA A 25 27.06 -7.62 32.43
N ILE A 26 27.20 -8.03 31.16
CA ILE A 26 26.07 -8.36 30.28
C ILE A 26 25.25 -9.54 30.83
N LEU A 27 25.93 -10.61 31.27
CA LEU A 27 25.25 -11.78 31.85
C LEU A 27 24.53 -11.46 33.16
N THR A 28 25.05 -10.51 33.95
CA THR A 28 24.40 -10.05 35.19
C THR A 28 23.13 -9.27 34.87
N LYS A 29 23.17 -8.36 33.89
CA LYS A 29 21.98 -7.65 33.40
C LYS A 29 20.91 -8.60 32.84
N ASN A 30 21.33 -9.63 32.10
CA ASN A 30 20.41 -10.68 31.62
C ASN A 30 19.74 -11.44 32.77
N ARG A 31 20.48 -11.82 33.82
CA ARG A 31 19.92 -12.51 35.01
C ARG A 31 18.90 -11.67 35.78
N ASN A 32 18.97 -10.35 35.67
CA ASN A 32 18.04 -9.42 36.28
C ASN A 32 16.82 -9.10 35.37
N ASP A 33 16.68 -9.79 34.23
CA ASP A 33 15.67 -9.53 33.19
C ASP A 33 15.70 -8.09 32.62
N GLU A 34 16.84 -7.40 32.71
CA GLU A 34 16.97 -5.99 32.27
C GLU A 34 17.07 -5.85 30.73
N ILE A 35 17.37 -6.93 29.99
CA ILE A 35 17.75 -6.87 28.56
C ILE A 35 16.93 -7.78 27.62
N SER A 36 16.30 -8.88 28.09
CA SER A 36 15.66 -9.85 27.16
C SER A 36 14.24 -9.44 26.73
N LEU A 37 14.04 -9.23 25.42
CA LEU A 37 12.78 -8.85 24.77
C LEU A 37 12.32 -9.87 23.72
N VAL A 38 12.69 -11.16 23.87
CA VAL A 38 12.47 -12.15 22.82
C VAL A 38 11.03 -12.67 22.81
N ASP A 39 10.32 -12.39 21.71
CA ASP A 39 8.89 -12.66 21.55
C ASP A 39 8.52 -14.15 21.39
N SER A 40 9.49 -15.06 21.13
CA SER A 40 9.20 -16.50 20.95
C SER A 40 10.13 -17.42 21.76
N SER A 41 9.56 -18.53 22.25
CA SER A 41 10.30 -19.53 23.02
C SER A 41 11.50 -20.11 22.26
N LEU A 42 11.36 -20.31 20.95
CA LEU A 42 12.42 -20.85 20.10
C LEU A 42 13.60 -19.88 19.92
N LYS A 43 13.33 -18.58 19.70
CA LYS A 43 14.38 -17.55 19.60
C LYS A 43 15.14 -17.40 20.92
N LYS A 44 14.42 -17.54 22.04
CA LYS A 44 15.02 -17.51 23.38
C LYS A 44 15.91 -18.73 23.61
N GLU A 45 15.40 -19.93 23.36
CA GLU A 45 16.18 -21.18 23.47
C GLU A 45 17.45 -21.14 22.59
N PHE A 46 17.32 -20.67 21.35
CA PHE A 46 18.46 -20.52 20.44
C PHE A 46 19.50 -19.53 20.98
N SER A 47 19.06 -18.37 21.47
CA SER A 47 19.97 -17.34 22.01
C SER A 47 20.64 -17.81 23.31
N GLU A 48 19.92 -18.50 24.19
CA GLU A 48 20.49 -19.12 25.39
C GLU A 48 21.55 -20.16 25.04
N ALA A 49 21.30 -20.97 23.99
CA ALA A 49 22.27 -21.94 23.49
C ALA A 49 23.53 -21.25 22.93
N GLN A 50 23.39 -20.12 22.22
CA GLN A 50 24.53 -19.32 21.75
C GLN A 50 25.34 -18.75 22.91
N VAL A 51 24.68 -18.13 23.89
CA VAL A 51 25.35 -17.60 25.09
C VAL A 51 26.09 -18.72 25.83
N LYS A 52 25.46 -19.88 25.97
CA LYS A 52 26.08 -21.06 26.59
C LYS A 52 27.31 -21.53 25.80
N LEU A 53 27.22 -21.64 24.48
CA LEU A 53 28.35 -22.02 23.63
C LEU A 53 29.50 -21.02 23.74
N ILE A 54 29.22 -19.72 23.65
CA ILE A 54 30.23 -18.65 23.77
C ILE A 54 30.93 -18.75 25.13
N ASN A 55 30.17 -18.95 26.20
CA ASN A 55 30.74 -19.12 27.54
C ASN A 55 31.63 -20.35 27.62
N GLN A 56 31.14 -21.51 27.17
CA GLN A 56 31.90 -22.76 27.19
C GLN A 56 33.17 -22.68 26.33
N ALA A 57 33.09 -22.09 25.13
CA ALA A 57 34.22 -21.91 24.24
C ALA A 57 35.26 -20.95 24.84
N PHE A 58 34.81 -19.85 25.44
CA PHE A 58 35.70 -18.88 26.08
C PHE A 58 36.36 -19.44 27.33
N ASP A 59 35.61 -20.12 28.20
CA ASP A 59 36.14 -20.74 29.41
C ASP A 59 37.12 -21.87 29.04
N TRP A 60 36.77 -22.71 28.05
CA TRP A 60 37.69 -23.72 27.50
C TRP A 60 38.98 -23.09 26.95
N MET A 61 38.88 -22.04 26.14
CA MET A 61 40.04 -21.34 25.60
C MET A 61 40.93 -20.78 26.73
N THR A 62 40.33 -20.09 27.71
CA THR A 62 41.06 -19.32 28.71
C THR A 62 41.56 -20.13 29.90
N GLU A 63 40.87 -21.21 30.25
CA GLU A 63 41.21 -22.06 31.41
C GLU A 63 41.94 -23.33 31.00
N THR A 64 41.77 -23.81 29.76
CA THR A 64 42.34 -25.07 29.30
C THR A 64 43.42 -24.89 28.22
N VAL A 65 43.13 -24.13 27.16
CA VAL A 65 44.03 -24.04 26.00
C VAL A 65 45.18 -23.08 26.27
N LEU A 66 44.88 -21.81 26.54
CA LEU A 66 45.90 -20.77 26.67
C LEU A 66 46.93 -21.05 27.78
N PRO A 67 46.55 -21.49 29.00
CA PRO A 67 47.52 -21.76 30.06
C PRO A 67 48.58 -22.82 29.69
N ALA A 68 48.28 -23.71 28.73
CA ALA A 68 49.23 -24.72 28.28
C ALA A 68 50.37 -24.16 27.41
N PHE A 69 50.28 -22.89 27.01
CA PHE A 69 51.28 -22.17 26.21
C PHE A 69 51.97 -21.02 26.97
N ASP A 70 51.62 -20.79 28.24
CA ASP A 70 52.14 -19.66 29.01
C ASP A 70 53.67 -19.73 29.15
N ASN A 71 54.33 -18.57 29.21
CA ASN A 71 55.79 -18.46 29.32
C ASN A 71 56.58 -19.24 28.25
N GLY A 72 56.02 -19.42 27.05
CA GLY A 72 56.66 -20.13 25.94
C GLY A 72 56.70 -21.65 26.09
N VAL A 73 55.86 -22.23 26.96
CA VAL A 73 55.71 -23.68 27.10
C VAL A 73 55.14 -24.27 25.80
N ASP A 74 55.69 -25.42 25.40
CA ASP A 74 55.16 -26.25 24.32
C ASP A 74 54.32 -27.39 24.95
N PRO A 75 53.00 -27.43 24.71
CA PRO A 75 52.13 -28.45 25.29
C PRO A 75 52.35 -29.85 24.70
N GLY A 76 53.06 -29.95 23.57
CA GLY A 76 53.31 -31.20 22.86
C GLY A 76 52.10 -31.73 22.07
N GLY A 77 52.37 -32.58 21.08
CA GLY A 77 51.35 -33.05 20.12
C GLY A 77 50.14 -33.77 20.74
N PHE A 78 50.35 -34.57 21.80
CA PHE A 78 49.26 -35.28 22.47
C PHE A 78 48.26 -34.32 23.13
N LYS A 79 48.75 -33.25 23.76
CA LYS A 79 47.90 -32.26 24.42
C LYS A 79 47.15 -31.42 23.38
N LEU A 80 47.81 -31.04 22.28
CA LEU A 80 47.16 -30.37 21.14
C LEU A 80 46.06 -31.23 20.51
N TYR A 81 46.32 -32.53 20.32
CA TYR A 81 45.31 -33.48 19.84
C TYR A 81 44.12 -33.58 20.81
N SER A 82 44.38 -33.54 22.13
CA SER A 82 43.31 -33.49 23.13
C SER A 82 42.49 -32.20 23.05
N PHE A 83 43.12 -31.05 22.77
CA PHE A 83 42.40 -29.79 22.56
C PHE A 83 41.52 -29.86 21.31
N LYS A 84 42.03 -30.42 20.20
CA LYS A 84 41.25 -30.66 18.99
C LYS A 84 39.98 -31.46 19.31
N ASN A 85 40.12 -32.62 19.94
CA ASN A 85 38.97 -33.48 20.25
C ASN A 85 37.98 -32.80 21.22
N GLN A 86 38.45 -31.94 22.12
CA GLN A 86 37.57 -31.16 22.99
C GLN A 86 36.82 -30.06 22.22
N CYS A 87 37.50 -29.38 21.30
CA CYS A 87 36.90 -28.39 20.41
C CYS A 87 35.84 -29.03 19.49
N GLU A 88 36.18 -30.15 18.85
CA GLU A 88 35.25 -30.90 17.99
C GLU A 88 34.00 -31.31 18.77
N LYS A 89 34.15 -31.87 19.98
CA LYS A 89 33.00 -32.21 20.84
C LYS A 89 32.15 -31.00 21.25
N LEU A 90 32.79 -29.84 21.45
CA LEU A 90 32.13 -28.60 21.80
C LEU A 90 31.32 -28.07 20.61
N LEU A 91 31.82 -28.22 19.39
CA LEU A 91 31.18 -27.75 18.15
C LEU A 91 30.15 -28.73 17.58
N GLU A 92 30.36 -30.04 17.71
CA GLU A 92 29.52 -31.11 17.14
C GLU A 92 28.04 -30.97 17.54
N ASN A 93 27.78 -30.55 18.78
CA ASN A 93 26.40 -30.37 19.29
C ASN A 93 25.84 -28.96 19.08
N THR A 94 26.62 -28.05 18.51
CA THR A 94 26.27 -26.63 18.39
C THR A 94 26.53 -26.05 17.01
N GLU A 95 26.80 -26.91 16.02
CA GLU A 95 27.11 -26.49 14.66
C GLU A 95 25.97 -25.67 14.06
N TYR A 96 24.72 -26.02 14.36
CA TYR A 96 23.52 -25.28 13.95
C TYR A 96 23.46 -23.82 14.47
N LEU A 97 24.24 -23.47 15.50
CA LEU A 97 24.29 -22.12 16.07
C LEU A 97 25.18 -21.15 15.27
N ILE A 98 26.15 -21.70 14.52
CA ILE A 98 27.19 -20.93 13.83
C ILE A 98 27.24 -21.18 12.33
N SER A 99 26.64 -22.28 11.87
CA SER A 99 26.64 -22.67 10.46
C SER A 99 25.42 -22.14 9.72
N ASP A 100 25.60 -21.96 8.42
CA ASP A 100 24.49 -21.79 7.49
C ASP A 100 23.81 -23.17 7.28
N PRO A 101 22.53 -23.36 7.63
CA PRO A 101 21.85 -24.65 7.51
C PRO A 101 21.74 -25.09 6.06
N ASP A 102 21.68 -24.17 5.09
CA ASP A 102 21.69 -24.51 3.67
C ASP A 102 23.08 -25.04 3.27
N GLN A 103 24.15 -24.50 3.85
CA GLN A 103 25.50 -25.04 3.66
C GLN A 103 25.65 -26.42 4.31
N LEU A 104 25.10 -26.64 5.51
CA LEU A 104 25.12 -27.96 6.16
C LEU A 104 24.40 -28.99 5.31
N LEU A 105 23.24 -28.61 4.76
CA LEU A 105 22.49 -29.48 3.85
C LEU A 105 23.31 -29.84 2.61
N VAL A 106 23.95 -28.87 1.96
CA VAL A 106 24.84 -29.14 0.81
C VAL A 106 26.05 -29.98 1.19
N HIS A 107 26.64 -29.74 2.36
CA HIS A 107 27.77 -30.52 2.83
C HIS A 107 27.37 -31.97 3.09
N GLY A 108 26.25 -32.19 3.78
CA GLY A 108 25.69 -33.51 3.98
C GLY A 108 25.33 -34.22 2.67
N ILE A 109 24.79 -33.48 1.69
CA ILE A 109 24.59 -34.01 0.33
C ILE A 109 25.93 -34.43 -0.28
N SER A 110 26.96 -33.58 -0.22
CA SER A 110 28.29 -33.86 -0.74
C SER A 110 28.90 -35.13 -0.18
N GLU A 111 28.80 -35.35 1.14
CA GLU A 111 29.36 -36.53 1.80
C GLU A 111 28.63 -37.82 1.41
N ASN A 112 27.32 -37.75 1.17
CA ASN A 112 26.49 -38.91 0.88
C ASN A 112 26.30 -39.17 -0.63
N LEU A 113 26.60 -38.19 -1.49
CA LEU A 113 26.34 -38.23 -2.92
C LEU A 113 26.96 -39.46 -3.60
N ALA A 114 28.20 -39.80 -3.23
CA ALA A 114 28.91 -40.97 -3.73
C ALA A 114 28.16 -42.27 -3.44
N SER A 115 27.74 -42.44 -2.18
CA SER A 115 27.03 -43.63 -1.74
C SER A 115 25.64 -43.72 -2.38
N TRP A 116 24.96 -42.60 -2.57
CA TRP A 116 23.62 -42.59 -3.18
C TRP A 116 23.70 -42.96 -4.66
N LEU A 117 24.59 -42.33 -5.42
CA LEU A 117 24.70 -42.53 -6.86
C LEU A 117 25.30 -43.89 -7.24
N THR A 118 26.13 -44.50 -6.38
CA THR A 118 26.67 -45.85 -6.63
C THR A 118 25.68 -46.96 -6.27
N SER A 119 24.66 -46.68 -5.45
CA SER A 119 23.65 -47.66 -5.04
C SER A 119 22.67 -48.05 -6.15
N GLN A 120 22.58 -47.27 -7.23
CA GLN A 120 21.67 -47.52 -8.35
C GLN A 120 22.39 -47.27 -9.69
N LYS A 121 22.12 -48.11 -10.69
CA LYS A 121 22.70 -47.95 -12.03
C LYS A 121 21.83 -47.04 -12.90
N PHE A 122 22.43 -45.97 -13.43
CA PHE A 122 21.80 -45.06 -14.38
C PHE A 122 22.51 -45.15 -15.75
N ASN A 123 21.73 -45.06 -16.82
CA ASN A 123 22.15 -45.13 -18.22
C ASN A 123 21.31 -44.18 -19.06
N ASP A 124 21.62 -44.06 -20.35
CA ASP A 124 20.97 -43.10 -21.26
C ASP A 124 19.44 -43.19 -21.29
N LYS A 125 18.86 -44.38 -21.03
CA LYS A 125 17.41 -44.61 -21.08
C LYS A 125 16.68 -44.19 -19.81
N ASN A 126 17.39 -44.09 -18.68
CA ASN A 126 16.79 -43.79 -17.37
C ASN A 126 17.52 -42.66 -16.63
N ILE A 127 18.38 -41.91 -17.30
CA ILE A 127 19.15 -40.82 -16.70
C ILE A 127 18.25 -39.78 -16.06
N ASP A 128 17.07 -39.51 -16.62
CA ASP A 128 16.11 -38.55 -16.04
C ASP A 128 15.56 -39.02 -14.67
N ASN A 129 15.60 -40.33 -14.38
CA ASN A 129 15.22 -40.88 -13.07
C ASN A 129 16.22 -40.51 -11.97
N ILE A 130 17.45 -40.08 -12.30
CA ILE A 130 18.44 -39.64 -11.30
C ILE A 130 17.93 -38.43 -10.53
N LYS A 131 17.17 -37.55 -11.18
CA LYS A 131 16.59 -36.35 -10.57
C LYS A 131 15.59 -36.75 -9.50
N ILE A 132 14.65 -37.63 -9.85
CA ILE A 132 13.64 -38.17 -8.93
C ILE A 132 14.33 -38.88 -7.75
N PHE A 133 15.31 -39.73 -8.05
CA PHE A 133 16.06 -40.48 -7.04
C PHE A 133 16.80 -39.57 -6.05
N LEU A 134 17.52 -38.56 -6.55
CA LEU A 134 18.27 -37.63 -5.69
C LEU A 134 17.32 -36.81 -4.82
N LYS A 135 16.22 -36.28 -5.38
CA LYS A 135 15.21 -35.54 -4.60
C LYS A 135 14.62 -36.39 -3.48
N GLU A 136 14.28 -37.64 -3.76
CA GLU A 136 13.76 -38.58 -2.76
C GLU A 136 14.80 -38.89 -1.68
N LYS A 137 16.05 -39.18 -2.06
CA LYS A 137 17.13 -39.45 -1.09
C LYS A 137 17.44 -38.25 -0.20
N ILE A 138 17.51 -37.06 -0.79
CA ILE A 138 17.76 -35.82 -0.05
C ILE A 138 16.61 -35.56 0.90
N LYS A 139 15.35 -35.59 0.43
CA LYS A 139 14.17 -35.36 1.27
C LYS A 139 14.08 -36.35 2.43
N ASN A 140 14.37 -37.63 2.18
CA ASN A 140 14.33 -38.68 3.22
C ASN A 140 15.49 -38.57 4.22
N SER A 141 16.61 -37.94 3.84
CA SER A 141 17.79 -37.79 4.71
C SER A 141 17.91 -36.40 5.32
N ALA A 142 17.13 -35.41 4.87
CA ALA A 142 17.33 -33.99 5.15
C ALA A 142 17.40 -33.64 6.64
N GLY A 143 16.60 -34.32 7.48
CA GLY A 143 16.64 -34.13 8.94
C GLY A 143 17.96 -34.59 9.58
N ASP A 144 18.57 -35.65 9.04
CA ASP A 144 19.87 -36.16 9.50
C ASP A 144 21.04 -35.32 8.96
N LEU A 145 20.88 -34.71 7.78
CA LEU A 145 21.91 -33.87 7.15
C LEU A 145 22.05 -32.50 7.80
N VAL A 146 21.02 -32.02 8.51
CA VAL A 146 21.06 -30.75 9.26
C VAL A 146 20.61 -30.97 10.70
N PRO A 147 21.45 -31.60 11.55
CA PRO A 147 21.08 -31.89 12.93
C PRO A 147 20.68 -30.62 13.69
N GLY A 148 19.52 -30.66 14.36
CA GLY A 148 19.03 -29.54 15.16
C GLY A 148 18.43 -28.38 14.37
N TRP A 149 18.12 -28.55 13.07
CA TRP A 149 17.48 -27.51 12.25
C TRP A 149 16.18 -26.95 12.86
N GLU A 150 15.41 -27.78 13.56
CA GLU A 150 14.16 -27.40 14.25
C GLU A 150 14.40 -26.33 15.33
N LYS A 151 15.64 -26.20 15.81
CA LYS A 151 16.05 -25.22 16.82
C LYS A 151 16.43 -23.87 16.23
N ILE A 152 16.60 -23.78 14.91
CA ILE A 152 16.98 -22.54 14.22
C ILE A 152 15.71 -21.71 13.98
N PRO A 153 15.57 -20.53 14.60
CA PRO A 153 14.41 -19.69 14.36
C PRO A 153 14.32 -19.27 12.89
N GLU A 154 13.09 -19.23 12.36
CA GLU A 154 12.78 -18.74 11.00
C GLU A 154 13.39 -19.57 9.86
N PHE A 155 14.09 -20.67 10.14
CA PHE A 155 14.56 -21.61 9.12
C PHE A 155 13.46 -22.61 8.76
N SER A 156 13.19 -22.76 7.46
CA SER A 156 12.28 -23.77 6.91
C SER A 156 13.06 -24.76 6.06
N LEU A 157 13.23 -25.99 6.57
CA LEU A 157 13.87 -27.06 5.80
C LEU A 157 13.14 -27.33 4.49
N ASN A 158 11.80 -27.19 4.47
CA ASN A 158 11.01 -27.37 3.26
C ASN A 158 11.34 -26.34 2.18
N ASP A 159 11.58 -25.08 2.56
CA ASP A 159 11.90 -24.02 1.60
C ASP A 159 13.26 -24.30 0.94
N SER A 160 14.24 -24.74 1.72
CA SER A 160 15.55 -25.18 1.23
C SER A 160 15.43 -26.39 0.30
N LEU A 161 14.59 -27.36 0.66
CA LEU A 161 14.33 -28.54 -0.19
C LEU A 161 13.67 -28.14 -1.53
N VAL A 162 12.76 -27.16 -1.55
CA VAL A 162 12.17 -26.64 -2.80
C VAL A 162 13.24 -26.02 -3.70
N LYS A 163 14.18 -25.25 -3.13
CA LYS A 163 15.30 -24.68 -3.89
C LYS A 163 16.24 -25.78 -4.44
N ILE A 164 16.52 -26.81 -3.63
CA ILE A 164 17.33 -27.96 -4.05
C ILE A 164 16.64 -28.74 -5.17
N ASP A 165 15.34 -28.97 -5.06
CA ASP A 165 14.56 -29.66 -6.09
C ASP A 165 14.66 -28.91 -7.42
N ALA A 166 14.52 -27.58 -7.39
CA ALA A 166 14.69 -26.74 -8.57
C ALA A 166 16.13 -26.77 -9.11
N ALA A 167 17.15 -26.80 -8.24
CA ALA A 167 18.54 -26.93 -8.66
C ALA A 167 18.82 -28.29 -9.34
N ILE A 168 18.27 -29.38 -8.80
CA ILE A 168 18.38 -30.72 -9.40
C ILE A 168 17.68 -30.77 -10.76
N ASP A 169 16.51 -30.15 -10.88
CA ASP A 169 15.78 -30.11 -12.15
C ASP A 169 16.53 -29.37 -13.25
N ASN A 170 17.25 -28.32 -12.88
CA ASN A 170 18.01 -27.47 -13.80
C ASN A 170 19.41 -28.03 -14.12
N PHE A 171 19.88 -29.06 -13.42
CA PHE A 171 21.18 -29.65 -13.66
C PHE A 171 21.14 -30.71 -14.77
N ASP A 172 22.10 -30.66 -15.69
CA ASP A 172 22.23 -31.65 -16.76
C ASP A 172 23.15 -32.82 -16.35
N PHE A 173 22.53 -33.91 -15.90
CA PHE A 173 23.23 -35.14 -15.56
C PHE A 173 23.71 -35.93 -16.79
N ARG A 174 23.22 -35.63 -18.01
CA ARG A 174 23.63 -36.35 -19.23
C ARG A 174 25.07 -36.06 -19.61
N ALA A 175 25.59 -34.89 -19.22
CA ALA A 175 27.00 -34.53 -19.36
C ALA A 175 27.98 -35.49 -18.66
N TYR A 176 27.49 -36.39 -17.79
CA TYR A 176 28.28 -37.35 -17.03
C TYR A 176 28.03 -38.81 -17.46
N LEU A 177 27.43 -39.03 -18.63
CA LEU A 177 27.35 -40.36 -19.25
C LEU A 177 28.68 -40.69 -19.95
N VAL A 178 29.31 -41.80 -19.56
CA VAL A 178 30.52 -42.35 -20.18
C VAL A 178 30.15 -43.73 -20.74
N GLU A 179 30.29 -43.90 -22.06
CA GLU A 179 29.92 -45.13 -22.77
C GLU A 179 28.46 -45.59 -22.51
N GLY A 180 27.56 -44.62 -22.33
CA GLY A 180 26.15 -44.87 -22.09
C GLY A 180 25.80 -45.28 -20.65
N GLN A 181 26.75 -45.19 -19.72
CA GLN A 181 26.54 -45.40 -18.27
C GLN A 181 26.87 -44.11 -17.52
N PHE A 182 26.12 -43.84 -16.45
CA PHE A 182 26.37 -42.67 -15.61
C PHE A 182 27.62 -42.87 -14.74
N ASP A 183 28.56 -41.94 -14.84
CA ASP A 183 29.81 -41.94 -14.08
C ASP A 183 29.67 -41.03 -12.84
N ALA A 184 29.30 -41.65 -11.72
CA ALA A 184 29.17 -40.95 -10.44
C ALA A 184 30.50 -40.37 -9.95
N GLU A 185 31.62 -41.03 -10.22
CA GLU A 185 32.95 -40.57 -9.82
C GLU A 185 33.34 -39.31 -10.59
N ALA A 186 33.02 -39.24 -11.89
CA ALA A 186 33.19 -38.05 -12.70
C ALA A 186 32.32 -36.88 -12.22
N LEU A 187 31.06 -37.12 -11.82
CA LEU A 187 30.20 -36.05 -11.25
C LEU A 187 30.84 -35.45 -9.99
N ILE A 188 31.29 -36.30 -9.08
CA ILE A 188 31.82 -35.91 -7.77
C ILE A 188 33.17 -35.22 -7.91
N THR A 189 34.07 -35.80 -8.70
CA THR A 189 35.42 -35.28 -8.90
C THR A 189 35.42 -33.92 -9.59
N ASN A 190 34.45 -33.67 -10.50
CA ASN A 190 34.34 -32.38 -11.18
C ASN A 190 33.74 -31.27 -10.31
N GLY A 191 33.07 -31.59 -9.19
CA GLY A 191 32.50 -30.60 -8.25
C GLY A 191 31.35 -29.72 -8.79
N ASN A 192 31.08 -29.74 -10.09
CA ASN A 192 30.09 -28.88 -10.76
C ASN A 192 28.67 -28.99 -10.19
N PHE A 193 28.23 -30.18 -9.81
CA PHE A 193 26.89 -30.36 -9.23
C PHE A 193 26.77 -29.71 -7.85
N LEU A 194 27.77 -29.88 -6.99
CA LEU A 194 27.78 -29.26 -5.66
C LEU A 194 27.92 -27.74 -5.76
N TRP A 195 28.71 -27.25 -6.70
CA TRP A 195 28.80 -25.82 -6.99
C TRP A 195 27.45 -25.26 -7.48
N HIS A 196 26.78 -25.97 -8.41
CA HIS A 196 25.45 -25.60 -8.90
C HIS A 196 24.41 -25.57 -7.78
N LEU A 197 24.44 -26.56 -6.88
CA LEU A 197 23.58 -26.57 -5.69
C LEU A 197 23.82 -25.33 -4.84
N LYS A 198 25.08 -25.03 -4.46
CA LYS A 198 25.43 -23.85 -3.64
C LYS A 198 24.95 -22.54 -4.27
N GLU A 199 25.16 -22.40 -5.58
CA GLU A 199 24.73 -21.20 -6.33
C GLU A 199 23.21 -21.05 -6.30
N LYS A 200 22.46 -22.12 -6.59
CA LYS A 200 20.99 -22.07 -6.69
C LYS A 200 20.27 -21.93 -5.36
N ILE A 201 20.87 -22.39 -4.27
CA ILE A 201 20.31 -22.19 -2.93
C ILE A 201 20.83 -20.91 -2.26
N GLU A 202 21.70 -20.15 -2.94
CA GLU A 202 22.26 -18.87 -2.50
C GLU A 202 23.15 -18.95 -1.25
N VAL A 203 23.84 -20.08 -1.04
CA VAL A 203 24.79 -20.22 0.06
C VAL A 203 26.03 -19.38 -0.22
N LYS A 204 26.19 -18.30 0.54
CA LYS A 204 27.29 -17.34 0.38
C LYS A 204 28.49 -17.65 1.26
N ASN A 205 28.26 -18.23 2.45
CA ASN A 205 29.30 -18.46 3.45
C ASN A 205 29.08 -19.79 4.17
N THR A 206 30.17 -20.35 4.70
CA THR A 206 30.08 -21.58 5.51
C THR A 206 29.44 -21.35 6.88
N TYR A 207 29.67 -20.16 7.42
CA TYR A 207 29.21 -19.77 8.74
C TYR A 207 28.24 -18.60 8.62
N GLN A 208 27.21 -18.61 9.45
CA GLN A 208 26.26 -17.51 9.59
C GLN A 208 25.93 -17.34 11.06
N LEU A 209 26.34 -16.20 11.61
CA LEU A 209 25.95 -15.78 12.95
C LEU A 209 24.56 -15.14 12.88
N ARG A 210 23.65 -15.59 13.74
CA ARG A 210 22.29 -15.05 13.86
C ARG A 210 22.12 -14.48 15.25
N ILE A 211 21.48 -13.32 15.35
CA ILE A 211 21.23 -12.65 16.63
C ILE A 211 19.72 -12.47 16.70
N TYR A 212 19.10 -12.98 17.77
CA TYR A 212 17.66 -12.81 18.01
C TYR A 212 17.36 -12.15 19.36
N ASP A 213 18.35 -12.09 20.26
CA ASP A 213 18.23 -11.55 21.61
C ASP A 213 19.23 -10.39 21.80
N PRO A 214 18.83 -9.27 22.44
CA PRO A 214 19.72 -8.14 22.70
C PRO A 214 20.96 -8.50 23.54
N VAL A 215 20.91 -9.53 24.37
CA VAL A 215 22.07 -10.04 25.14
C VAL A 215 23.13 -10.61 24.21
N VAL A 216 22.72 -11.35 23.17
CA VAL A 216 23.65 -11.88 22.16
C VAL A 216 24.21 -10.73 21.32
N TYR A 217 23.38 -9.73 21.00
CA TYR A 217 23.81 -8.51 20.32
C TYR A 217 24.93 -7.81 21.12
N ASP A 218 24.69 -7.49 22.39
CA ASP A 218 25.67 -6.82 23.26
C ASP A 218 26.97 -7.62 23.38
N LEU A 219 26.87 -8.95 23.53
CA LEU A 219 28.04 -9.83 23.56
C LEU A 219 28.84 -9.77 22.26
N PHE A 220 28.17 -9.76 21.10
CA PHE A 220 28.81 -9.70 19.80
C PHE A 220 29.39 -8.33 19.49
N VAL A 221 28.75 -7.24 19.91
CA VAL A 221 29.31 -5.87 19.84
C VAL A 221 30.59 -5.79 20.66
N VAL A 222 30.56 -6.24 21.92
CA VAL A 222 31.77 -6.31 22.76
C VAL A 222 32.85 -7.16 22.10
N PHE A 223 32.48 -8.31 21.51
CA PHE A 223 33.43 -9.17 20.83
C PHE A 223 34.03 -8.48 19.60
N GLN A 224 33.23 -7.79 18.80
CA GLN A 224 33.68 -7.03 17.63
C GLN A 224 34.64 -5.89 18.02
N ASP A 225 34.32 -5.13 19.06
CA ASP A 225 35.17 -4.05 19.60
C ASP A 225 36.56 -4.59 19.99
N LEU A 226 36.60 -5.71 20.70
CA LEU A 226 37.85 -6.33 21.11
C LEU A 226 38.63 -6.87 19.92
N LEU A 227 37.95 -7.49 18.94
CA LEU A 227 38.59 -7.93 17.70
C LEU A 227 39.19 -6.75 16.93
N ASN A 228 38.55 -5.58 16.93
CA ASN A 228 39.07 -4.37 16.31
C ASN A 228 40.32 -3.82 17.03
N GLY A 229 40.43 -4.06 18.34
CA GLY A 229 41.61 -3.73 19.14
C GLY A 229 42.80 -4.69 18.99
N LEU A 230 42.64 -5.83 18.29
CA LEU A 230 43.73 -6.78 18.09
C LEU A 230 44.82 -6.21 17.15
N PRO A 231 46.12 -6.40 17.46
CA PRO A 231 47.21 -5.98 16.59
C PRO A 231 47.21 -6.74 15.25
N ASN A 232 47.74 -6.12 14.20
CA ASN A 232 47.77 -6.70 12.85
C ASN A 232 48.82 -7.82 12.69
N LEU A 233 49.82 -7.88 13.56
CA LEU A 233 50.83 -8.92 13.57
C LEU A 233 50.53 -9.94 14.66
N MET A 234 50.55 -11.22 14.29
CA MET A 234 50.35 -12.31 15.25
C MET A 234 51.45 -12.32 16.33
N ASP A 235 52.68 -11.92 15.97
CA ASP A 235 53.81 -11.79 16.90
C ASP A 235 53.52 -10.86 18.08
N ASP A 236 52.80 -9.76 17.81
CA ASP A 236 52.43 -8.78 18.83
C ASP A 236 51.23 -9.25 19.65
N LEU A 237 50.34 -10.04 19.06
CA LEU A 237 49.18 -10.59 19.75
C LEU A 237 49.59 -11.64 20.79
N VAL A 238 50.51 -12.52 20.42
CA VAL A 238 50.93 -13.68 21.22
C VAL A 238 52.43 -13.73 21.54
N PRO A 239 53.02 -12.69 22.16
CA PRO A 239 54.44 -12.66 22.51
C PRO A 239 54.86 -13.74 23.53
N PHE A 240 53.89 -14.35 24.22
CA PHE A 240 54.07 -15.46 25.14
C PHE A 240 54.24 -16.82 24.44
N LEU A 241 53.81 -16.94 23.17
CA LEU A 241 53.82 -18.21 22.45
C LEU A 241 55.22 -18.50 21.87
N ASN A 242 55.70 -19.73 22.12
CA ASN A 242 56.90 -20.24 21.49
C ASN A 242 56.58 -20.73 20.07
N PRO A 243 57.19 -20.19 19.01
CA PRO A 243 56.94 -20.64 17.63
C PRO A 243 57.19 -22.12 17.40
N LYS A 244 58.05 -22.76 18.20
CA LYS A 244 58.30 -24.20 18.12
C LYS A 244 57.08 -25.03 18.54
N ALA A 245 56.21 -24.50 19.39
CA ALA A 245 54.99 -25.18 19.84
C ALA A 245 53.97 -25.41 18.72
N PHE A 246 54.14 -24.78 17.56
CA PHE A 246 53.30 -24.93 16.37
C PHE A 246 53.96 -25.74 15.25
N GLN A 247 55.08 -26.44 15.51
CA GLN A 247 55.81 -27.22 14.49
C GLN A 247 55.05 -28.46 13.93
N PHE A 248 53.79 -28.69 14.31
CA PHE A 248 52.99 -29.80 13.78
C PHE A 248 51.58 -29.40 13.33
N THR A 249 51.19 -29.99 12.19
CA THR A 249 49.86 -30.18 11.59
C THR A 249 48.86 -29.05 11.84
N ILE A 250 48.88 -28.04 10.97
CA ILE A 250 47.77 -27.10 10.80
C ILE A 250 46.55 -27.91 10.37
N LEU A 251 45.64 -28.14 11.32
CA LEU A 251 44.43 -28.94 11.18
C LEU A 251 43.50 -28.32 10.14
N GLY A 252 43.29 -29.03 9.03
CA GLY A 252 42.33 -28.67 7.98
C GLY A 252 42.80 -28.96 6.55
N ILE A 253 44.10 -29.17 6.33
CA ILE A 253 44.66 -29.51 5.01
C ILE A 253 45.25 -30.92 5.13
N GLY A 254 44.69 -31.88 4.40
CA GLY A 254 44.89 -33.33 4.55
C GLY A 254 46.29 -33.90 4.27
N SER A 255 47.37 -33.27 4.71
CA SER A 255 48.71 -33.86 4.66
C SER A 255 49.57 -33.39 5.84
N THR A 256 50.40 -34.30 6.35
CA THR A 256 51.30 -34.08 7.48
C THR A 256 52.35 -33.03 7.11
N LEU A 257 52.22 -31.82 7.65
CA LEU A 257 53.14 -30.70 7.39
C LEU A 257 54.25 -30.66 8.46
N ILE A 258 55.50 -30.67 8.02
CA ILE A 258 56.68 -30.43 8.87
C ILE A 258 57.11 -28.99 8.61
N SER A 259 57.01 -28.12 9.61
CA SER A 259 57.41 -26.71 9.47
C SER A 259 58.73 -26.42 10.18
N GLU A 260 59.73 -25.99 9.41
CA GLU A 260 60.96 -25.40 9.95
C GLU A 260 60.84 -23.86 9.97
N PRO A 261 61.18 -23.18 11.08
CA PRO A 261 61.13 -21.73 11.15
C PRO A 261 62.12 -21.08 10.18
N VAL A 262 61.62 -20.28 9.25
CA VAL A 262 62.41 -19.64 8.19
C VAL A 262 62.91 -18.27 8.66
N ARG A 263 64.15 -18.22 9.17
CA ARG A 263 64.94 -17.02 9.57
C ARG A 263 64.51 -16.33 10.88
N LYS A 264 65.48 -15.76 11.60
CA LYS A 264 65.30 -15.10 12.92
C LYS A 264 64.98 -13.60 12.81
N ASP A 265 64.99 -13.05 11.61
CA ASP A 265 65.23 -11.61 11.40
C ASP A 265 63.94 -10.87 10.99
N VAL A 266 62.89 -11.59 10.55
CA VAL A 266 61.60 -11.04 10.11
C VAL A 266 60.46 -11.98 10.51
N GLY A 267 59.78 -11.71 11.62
CA GLY A 267 58.60 -12.46 12.10
C GLY A 267 58.93 -13.80 12.77
N LYS A 268 58.42 -14.07 13.97
CA LYS A 268 58.76 -15.30 14.72
C LYS A 268 57.98 -16.53 14.23
N PHE A 269 56.84 -16.34 13.55
CA PHE A 269 55.95 -17.41 13.07
C PHE A 269 55.91 -17.54 11.53
N ASN A 270 57.04 -17.92 10.93
CA ASN A 270 57.12 -18.25 9.50
C ASN A 270 57.32 -19.75 9.31
N TYR A 271 56.45 -20.39 8.54
CA TYR A 271 56.47 -21.85 8.35
C TYR A 271 56.65 -22.21 6.89
N LYS A 272 57.49 -23.20 6.59
CA LYS A 272 57.43 -23.90 5.29
C LYS A 272 56.36 -24.98 5.33
N ILE A 273 55.52 -25.02 4.31
CA ILE A 273 54.52 -26.07 4.11
C ILE A 273 55.10 -27.07 3.12
N THR A 274 55.16 -28.36 3.47
CA THR A 274 55.60 -29.43 2.56
C THR A 274 54.76 -29.40 1.29
N GLY A 275 55.39 -29.12 0.13
CA GLY A 275 54.70 -29.02 -1.16
C GLY A 275 54.31 -27.60 -1.59
N ILE A 276 54.61 -26.57 -0.78
CA ILE A 276 54.54 -25.16 -1.18
C ILE A 276 55.93 -24.56 -0.95
N ASN A 277 56.63 -24.16 -2.02
CA ASN A 277 57.96 -23.56 -1.92
C ASN A 277 57.97 -22.18 -1.21
N GLU A 278 56.79 -21.56 -1.17
CA GLU A 278 56.23 -20.58 -0.22
C GLU A 278 56.48 -20.69 1.29
N PRO A 279 57.27 -19.85 1.98
CA PRO A 279 57.03 -19.64 3.41
C PRO A 279 55.63 -19.04 3.62
N VAL A 280 54.80 -19.74 4.39
CA VAL A 280 53.49 -19.25 4.81
C VAL A 280 53.66 -18.42 6.09
N TYR A 281 53.32 -17.15 5.98
CA TYR A 281 53.35 -16.19 7.08
C TYR A 281 52.11 -16.39 7.96
N ALA A 282 52.30 -16.78 9.22
CA ALA A 282 51.18 -17.00 10.14
C ALA A 282 50.33 -15.73 10.34
N SER A 283 50.96 -14.56 10.32
CA SER A 283 50.27 -13.25 10.35
C SER A 283 49.28 -13.08 9.19
N THR A 284 49.56 -13.63 8.00
CA THR A 284 48.64 -13.56 6.85
C THR A 284 47.41 -14.45 7.05
N ILE A 285 47.60 -15.66 7.62
CA ILE A 285 46.48 -16.54 7.97
C ILE A 285 45.64 -15.90 9.08
N TYR A 286 46.31 -15.39 10.13
CA TYR A 286 45.68 -14.67 11.23
C TYR A 286 44.83 -13.50 10.73
N LEU A 287 45.38 -12.62 9.88
CA LEU A 287 44.63 -11.49 9.31
C LEU A 287 43.44 -11.95 8.46
N ARG A 288 43.60 -13.03 7.69
CA ARG A 288 42.49 -13.60 6.90
C ARG A 288 41.35 -14.08 7.81
N VAL A 289 41.69 -14.86 8.85
CA VAL A 289 40.70 -15.38 9.81
C VAL A 289 40.06 -14.23 10.58
N LEU A 290 40.85 -13.27 11.06
CA LEU A 290 40.38 -12.10 11.78
C LEU A 290 39.40 -11.28 10.95
N ASN A 291 39.74 -11.00 9.68
CA ASN A 291 38.85 -10.27 8.78
C ASN A 291 37.56 -11.03 8.48
N ASN A 292 37.63 -12.36 8.32
CA ASN A 292 36.44 -13.19 8.13
C ASN A 292 35.52 -13.15 9.37
N ILE A 293 36.07 -13.25 10.58
CA ILE A 293 35.29 -13.17 11.82
C ILE A 293 34.68 -11.78 11.97
N ARG A 294 35.45 -10.71 11.74
CA ARG A 294 34.95 -9.32 11.75
C ARG A 294 33.78 -9.16 10.77
N PHE A 295 33.93 -9.65 9.54
CA PHE A 295 32.86 -9.60 8.54
C PHE A 295 31.60 -10.35 8.98
N LEU A 296 31.74 -11.57 9.52
CA LEU A 296 30.60 -12.36 10.02
C LEU A 296 29.87 -11.65 11.16
N LEU A 297 30.60 -11.07 12.12
CA LEU A 297 30.01 -10.31 13.22
C LEU A 297 29.34 -9.03 12.75
N SER A 298 30.03 -8.23 11.93
CA SER A 298 29.47 -6.99 11.37
C SER A 298 28.16 -7.26 10.64
N ASN A 299 28.10 -8.33 9.82
CA ASN A 299 26.88 -8.69 9.12
C ASN A 299 25.77 -9.11 10.08
N ALA A 300 26.07 -9.92 11.10
CA ALA A 300 25.07 -10.38 12.06
C ALA A 300 24.50 -9.22 12.89
N ILE A 301 25.37 -8.32 13.37
CA ILE A 301 25.03 -7.10 14.12
C ILE A 301 24.15 -6.20 13.24
N LYS A 302 24.57 -5.91 12.01
CA LYS A 302 23.81 -5.07 11.08
C LYS A 302 22.44 -5.67 10.75
N SER A 303 22.39 -6.98 10.49
CA SER A 303 21.11 -7.67 10.23
C SER A 303 20.17 -7.59 11.43
N TYR A 304 20.69 -7.70 12.65
CA TYR A 304 19.90 -7.52 13.86
C TYR A 304 19.40 -6.09 14.03
N GLU A 305 20.26 -5.09 13.87
CA GLU A 305 19.88 -3.67 13.98
C GLU A 305 18.77 -3.30 12.99
N GLN A 306 18.88 -3.77 11.75
CA GLN A 306 17.86 -3.57 10.72
C GLN A 306 16.52 -4.22 11.11
N ALA A 307 16.55 -5.49 11.53
CA ALA A 307 15.35 -6.20 11.96
C ALA A 307 14.72 -5.59 13.22
N HIS A 308 15.55 -5.15 14.16
CA HIS A 308 15.12 -4.50 15.40
C HIS A 308 14.49 -3.14 15.11
N ALA A 309 15.15 -2.29 14.31
CA ALA A 309 14.62 -0.99 13.90
C ALA A 309 13.28 -1.13 13.17
N GLN A 310 13.16 -2.10 12.26
CA GLN A 310 11.90 -2.39 11.57
C GLN A 310 10.79 -2.78 12.55
N LYS A 311 11.09 -3.62 13.55
CA LYS A 311 10.13 -4.06 14.56
C LYS A 311 9.73 -2.93 15.53
N VAL A 312 10.67 -2.07 15.91
CA VAL A 312 10.39 -0.87 16.72
C VAL A 312 9.47 0.06 15.94
N HIS A 313 9.79 0.35 14.68
CA HIS A 313 8.94 1.15 13.80
C HIS A 313 7.53 0.55 13.65
N GLN A 314 7.41 -0.76 13.43
CA GLN A 314 6.12 -1.44 13.38
C GLN A 314 5.31 -1.29 14.69
N ARG A 315 5.95 -1.42 15.85
CA ARG A 315 5.29 -1.23 17.15
C ARG A 315 4.84 0.21 17.37
N GLU A 316 5.66 1.18 17.01
CA GLU A 316 5.30 2.60 17.08
C GLU A 316 4.12 2.91 16.17
N THR A 317 4.13 2.43 14.92
CA THR A 317 3.01 2.58 13.97
C THR A 317 1.73 1.94 14.51
N ILE A 318 1.79 0.74 15.08
CA ILE A 318 0.63 0.08 15.72
C ILE A 318 0.12 0.89 16.91
N ASN A 319 1.01 1.37 17.78
CA ASN A 319 0.63 2.12 18.98
C ASN A 319 0.00 3.46 18.60
N ASN A 320 0.58 4.18 17.64
CA ASN A 320 0.03 5.42 17.11
C ASN A 320 -1.34 5.19 16.48
N ALA A 321 -1.50 4.15 15.66
CA ALA A 321 -2.79 3.78 15.07
C ALA A 321 -3.83 3.45 16.15
N ASN A 322 -3.47 2.70 17.19
CA ASN A 322 -4.37 2.36 18.29
C ASN A 322 -4.78 3.59 19.13
N GLN A 323 -3.87 4.53 19.37
CA GLN A 323 -4.20 5.79 20.04
C GLN A 323 -5.20 6.61 19.21
N GLN A 324 -4.98 6.71 17.90
CA GLN A 324 -5.93 7.39 16.99
C GLN A 324 -7.28 6.67 16.95
N PHE A 325 -7.30 5.33 16.91
CA PHE A 325 -8.53 4.55 16.99
C PHE A 325 -9.30 4.78 18.30
N GLN A 326 -8.61 4.92 19.43
CA GLN A 326 -9.24 5.24 20.70
C GLN A 326 -9.92 6.62 20.65
N LEU A 327 -9.22 7.64 20.15
CA LEU A 327 -9.76 8.99 19.96
C LEU A 327 -11.00 8.97 19.05
N ILE A 328 -10.92 8.25 17.92
CA ILE A 328 -12.03 8.12 16.97
C ILE A 328 -13.21 7.39 17.64
N ASN A 329 -12.97 6.31 18.37
CA ASN A 329 -14.03 5.53 19.01
C ASN A 329 -14.71 6.33 20.15
N ASP A 330 -13.96 7.10 20.94
CA ASP A 330 -14.51 7.97 21.99
C ASP A 330 -15.37 9.09 21.39
N ALA A 331 -14.93 9.67 20.27
CA ALA A 331 -15.71 10.64 19.52
C ALA A 331 -16.99 10.01 18.93
N ILE A 332 -16.90 8.82 18.34
CA ILE A 332 -18.07 8.05 17.85
C ILE A 332 -19.07 7.80 18.98
N ASN A 333 -18.62 7.35 20.16
CA ASN A 333 -19.50 7.08 21.29
C ASN A 333 -20.23 8.34 21.75
N THR A 334 -19.52 9.48 21.79
CA THR A 334 -20.09 10.79 22.12
C THR A 334 -21.18 11.15 21.10
N LEU A 335 -20.90 11.01 19.81
CA LEU A 335 -21.84 11.30 18.72
C LEU A 335 -23.06 10.35 18.72
N GLN A 336 -22.87 9.07 19.04
CA GLN A 336 -23.96 8.09 19.14
C GLN A 336 -24.91 8.40 20.30
N SER A 337 -24.39 8.95 21.39
CA SER A 337 -25.16 9.29 22.59
C SER A 337 -26.06 10.52 22.41
N TYR A 338 -25.78 11.34 21.40
CA TYR A 338 -26.57 12.53 21.09
C TYR A 338 -28.04 12.15 20.87
N LYS A 339 -28.95 12.91 21.48
CA LYS A 339 -30.41 12.80 21.31
C LYS A 339 -30.98 14.20 21.17
N ILE A 340 -31.96 14.35 20.28
CA ILE A 340 -32.71 15.61 20.18
C ILE A 340 -33.37 15.87 21.55
N PRO A 341 -33.13 17.03 22.19
CA PRO A 341 -33.70 17.34 23.49
C PRO A 341 -35.23 17.36 23.42
N GLN A 342 -35.89 16.74 24.39
CA GLN A 342 -37.33 16.92 24.55
C GLN A 342 -37.58 18.19 25.36
N ILE A 343 -38.16 19.20 24.73
CA ILE A 343 -38.38 20.51 25.36
C ILE A 343 -39.69 20.49 26.16
N GLU A 344 -39.63 20.91 27.42
CA GLU A 344 -40.79 21.00 28.30
C GLU A 344 -41.80 22.07 27.82
N PRO A 345 -43.13 21.85 27.95
CA PRO A 345 -44.16 22.79 27.49
C PRO A 345 -44.12 24.18 28.14
N SER A 346 -43.40 24.32 29.25
CA SER A 346 -43.26 25.55 30.05
C SER A 346 -42.27 26.56 29.49
N LYS A 347 -41.42 26.18 28.52
CA LYS A 347 -40.43 27.08 27.91
C LYS A 347 -41.07 27.99 26.86
N SER A 348 -40.61 29.24 26.81
CA SER A 348 -41.12 30.23 25.85
C SER A 348 -40.80 29.81 24.41
N SER A 349 -41.60 30.23 23.43
CA SER A 349 -41.35 29.91 22.02
C SER A 349 -40.00 30.45 21.53
N ALA A 350 -39.57 31.60 22.04
CA ALA A 350 -38.24 32.16 21.81
C ALA A 350 -37.11 31.22 22.26
N GLU A 351 -37.24 30.64 23.45
CA GLU A 351 -36.31 29.64 23.99
C GLU A 351 -36.39 28.32 23.23
N VAL A 352 -37.58 27.86 22.82
CA VAL A 352 -37.78 26.61 22.07
C VAL A 352 -37.09 26.68 20.70
N VAL A 353 -37.22 27.81 20.00
CA VAL A 353 -36.49 28.04 18.74
C VAL A 353 -35.00 28.15 18.98
N ALA A 354 -34.57 28.92 19.98
CA ALA A 354 -33.14 29.06 20.28
C ALA A 354 -32.50 27.69 20.55
N ILE A 355 -33.19 26.82 21.31
CA ILE A 355 -32.76 25.44 21.54
C ILE A 355 -32.69 24.66 20.22
N TYR A 356 -33.73 24.66 19.38
CA TYR A 356 -33.68 23.89 18.12
C TYR A 356 -32.72 24.47 17.07
N GLU A 357 -32.46 25.78 17.03
CA GLU A 357 -31.41 26.38 16.19
C GLU A 357 -30.03 25.96 16.68
N GLU A 358 -29.79 26.02 17.99
CA GLU A 358 -28.56 25.53 18.61
C GLU A 358 -28.36 24.03 18.35
N GLU A 359 -29.42 23.22 18.42
CA GLU A 359 -29.34 21.79 18.14
C GLU A 359 -29.12 21.47 16.66
N LEU A 360 -29.60 22.30 15.73
CA LEU A 360 -29.29 22.17 14.30
C LEU A 360 -27.83 22.50 14.02
N LEU A 361 -27.30 23.53 14.70
CA LEU A 361 -25.90 23.92 14.62
C LEU A 361 -25.00 22.82 15.20
N ARG A 362 -25.37 22.24 16.36
CA ARG A 362 -24.71 21.05 16.93
C ARG A 362 -24.74 19.84 15.99
N VAL A 363 -25.83 19.62 15.25
CA VAL A 363 -25.89 18.54 14.25
C VAL A 363 -24.91 18.80 13.10
N ASP A 364 -24.72 20.06 12.70
CA ASP A 364 -23.78 20.42 11.64
C ASP A 364 -22.32 20.33 12.13
N GLU A 365 -22.02 20.80 13.34
CA GLU A 365 -20.74 20.57 14.02
C GLU A 365 -20.43 19.07 14.16
N HIS A 366 -21.44 18.27 14.51
CA HIS A 366 -21.32 16.81 14.57
C HIS A 366 -21.06 16.20 13.19
N GLN A 367 -21.63 16.75 12.11
CA GLN A 367 -21.35 16.29 10.74
C GLN A 367 -19.92 16.63 10.30
N GLU A 368 -19.44 17.84 10.60
CA GLU A 368 -18.05 18.25 10.34
C GLU A 368 -17.08 17.38 11.13
N LYS A 369 -17.37 17.13 12.40
CA LYS A 369 -16.59 16.21 13.24
C LYS A 369 -16.57 14.79 12.67
N VAL A 370 -17.68 14.29 12.12
CA VAL A 370 -17.71 12.99 11.42
C VAL A 370 -16.83 13.00 10.17
N GLN A 371 -16.75 14.11 9.42
CA GLN A 371 -15.86 14.23 8.26
C GLN A 371 -14.39 14.28 8.68
N GLU A 372 -14.07 15.01 9.75
CA GLU A 372 -12.74 15.03 10.35
C GLU A 372 -12.30 13.64 10.81
N LEU A 373 -13.21 12.89 11.48
CA LEU A 373 -12.95 11.51 11.89
C LEU A 373 -12.75 10.56 10.71
N HIS A 374 -13.43 10.78 9.57
CA HIS A 374 -13.17 10.02 8.34
C HIS A 374 -11.78 10.32 7.80
N ARG A 375 -11.38 11.60 7.77
CA ARG A 375 -10.05 12.03 7.33
C ARG A 375 -8.94 11.40 8.20
N LEU A 376 -9.07 11.47 9.52
CA LEU A 376 -8.13 10.85 10.47
C LEU A 376 -8.06 9.32 10.28
N LEU A 377 -9.19 8.67 10.03
CA LEU A 377 -9.23 7.24 9.77
C LEU A 377 -8.54 6.85 8.46
N GLU A 378 -8.66 7.66 7.41
CA GLU A 378 -7.94 7.43 6.14
C GLU A 378 -6.43 7.69 6.28
N GLU A 379 -6.01 8.74 7.01
CA GLU A 379 -4.59 8.96 7.32
C GLU A 379 -3.96 7.75 8.02
N VAL A 380 -4.67 7.16 9.00
CA VAL A 380 -4.19 5.95 9.67
C VAL A 380 -4.11 4.78 8.68
N LYS A 381 -5.06 4.62 7.74
CA LYS A 381 -4.98 3.55 6.72
C LYS A 381 -3.79 3.73 5.77
N GLU A 382 -3.47 4.96 5.36
CA GLU A 382 -2.33 5.24 4.48
C GLU A 382 -0.99 4.90 5.12
N THR A 383 -0.88 4.99 6.46
CA THR A 383 0.33 4.59 7.20
C THR A 383 0.51 3.08 7.38
N LEU A 384 -0.52 2.27 7.10
CA LEU A 384 -0.50 0.81 7.28
C LEU A 384 -0.27 0.12 5.93
N ASP A 385 0.96 -0.37 5.71
CA ASP A 385 1.30 -1.12 4.49
C ASP A 385 0.62 -2.51 4.42
N GLU A 386 0.94 -3.28 3.37
CA GLU A 386 0.37 -4.62 3.18
C GLU A 386 0.88 -5.69 4.15
N ASN A 387 1.83 -5.37 5.04
CA ASN A 387 2.41 -6.32 5.97
C ASN A 387 1.35 -6.99 6.85
N ILE A 388 1.46 -8.31 7.00
CA ILE A 388 0.53 -9.14 7.78
C ILE A 388 0.44 -8.70 9.25
N VAL A 389 1.50 -8.09 9.78
CA VAL A 389 1.57 -7.58 11.15
C VAL A 389 0.50 -6.50 11.41
N TYR A 390 0.07 -5.76 10.37
CA TYR A 390 -0.98 -4.74 10.48
C TYR A 390 -2.40 -5.28 10.22
N SER A 391 -2.59 -6.57 9.99
CA SER A 391 -3.91 -7.15 9.65
C SER A 391 -4.99 -6.86 10.69
N ALA A 392 -4.69 -7.05 11.98
CA ALA A 392 -5.63 -6.77 13.06
C ALA A 392 -5.98 -5.26 13.17
N VAL A 393 -4.98 -4.39 12.96
CA VAL A 393 -5.15 -2.94 12.97
C VAL A 393 -6.03 -2.49 11.79
N ARG A 394 -5.84 -3.09 10.61
CA ARG A 394 -6.68 -2.85 9.43
C ARG A 394 -8.14 -3.31 9.63
N GLU A 395 -8.36 -4.43 10.30
CA GLU A 395 -9.74 -4.85 10.67
C GLU A 395 -10.39 -3.88 11.67
N ASN A 396 -9.65 -3.38 12.66
CA ASN A 396 -10.15 -2.35 13.56
C ASN A 396 -10.49 -1.04 12.81
N ALA A 397 -9.64 -0.61 11.89
CA ALA A 397 -9.92 0.56 11.04
C ALA A 397 -11.21 0.38 10.24
N ARG A 398 -11.43 -0.82 9.68
CA ARG A 398 -12.66 -1.16 8.93
C ARG A 398 -13.88 -1.15 9.85
N ALA A 399 -13.79 -1.73 11.05
CA ALA A 399 -14.87 -1.73 12.02
C ALA A 399 -15.26 -0.32 12.46
N LEU A 400 -14.29 0.56 12.70
CA LEU A 400 -14.54 1.98 13.01
C LEU A 400 -15.14 2.74 11.84
N GLY A 401 -14.68 2.50 10.61
CA GLY A 401 -15.28 3.09 9.40
C GLY A 401 -16.76 2.75 9.26
N ASN A 402 -17.13 1.49 9.53
CA ASN A 402 -18.54 1.07 9.53
C ASN A 402 -19.37 1.81 10.60
N LYS A 403 -18.88 1.88 11.84
CA LYS A 403 -19.56 2.61 12.93
C LYS A 403 -19.72 4.09 12.61
N LEU A 404 -18.69 4.72 12.06
CA LEU A 404 -18.71 6.13 11.68
C LEU A 404 -19.73 6.39 10.56
N GLY A 405 -19.83 5.47 9.59
CA GLY A 405 -20.88 5.50 8.57
C GLY A 405 -22.31 5.35 9.14
N GLU A 406 -22.50 4.58 10.21
CA GLU A 406 -23.80 4.49 10.92
C GLU A 406 -24.14 5.80 11.64
N VAL A 407 -23.18 6.42 12.33
CA VAL A 407 -23.35 7.74 12.97
C VAL A 407 -23.70 8.80 11.95
N GLN A 408 -23.00 8.82 10.82
CA GLN A 408 -23.27 9.76 9.74
C GLN A 408 -24.71 9.62 9.22
N LYS A 409 -25.16 8.39 8.97
CA LYS A 409 -26.54 8.11 8.55
C LYS A 409 -27.57 8.58 9.58
N ALA A 410 -27.32 8.35 10.87
CA ALA A 410 -28.21 8.79 11.94
C ALA A 410 -28.30 10.33 12.04
N LEU A 411 -27.18 11.04 11.90
CA LEU A 411 -27.16 12.51 11.89
C LEU A 411 -27.87 13.08 10.66
N ILE A 412 -27.65 12.50 9.47
CA ILE A 412 -28.35 12.88 8.23
C ILE A 412 -29.87 12.71 8.36
N GLN A 413 -30.34 11.69 9.07
CA GLN A 413 -31.78 11.48 9.31
C GLN A 413 -32.38 12.45 10.35
N ARG A 414 -31.58 12.91 11.32
CA ARG A 414 -32.05 13.81 12.40
C ARG A 414 -32.13 15.27 11.96
N LYS A 415 -31.27 15.71 11.04
CA LYS A 415 -31.27 17.09 10.53
C LYS A 415 -32.64 17.52 9.96
N PRO A 416 -33.31 16.74 9.07
CA PRO A 416 -34.66 17.06 8.60
C PRO A 416 -35.71 17.11 9.72
N GLN A 417 -35.61 16.23 10.73
CA GLN A 417 -36.53 16.19 11.86
C GLN A 417 -36.41 17.45 12.73
N LEU A 418 -35.17 17.88 13.00
CA LEU A 418 -34.88 19.14 13.69
C LEU A 418 -35.33 20.36 12.87
N SER A 419 -35.13 20.35 11.55
CA SER A 419 -35.60 21.43 10.67
C SER A 419 -37.12 21.57 10.69
N GLU A 420 -37.86 20.46 10.71
CA GLU A 420 -39.34 20.49 10.80
C GLU A 420 -39.81 20.98 12.18
N LEU A 421 -39.17 20.54 13.27
CA LEU A 421 -39.45 21.01 14.63
C LEU A 421 -39.11 22.49 14.80
N LEU A 422 -38.01 22.92 14.19
CA LEU A 422 -37.56 24.30 14.18
C LEU A 422 -38.52 25.18 13.38
N GLU A 423 -39.00 24.74 12.21
CA GLU A 423 -39.97 25.49 11.42
C GLU A 423 -41.29 25.68 12.20
N LYS A 424 -41.77 24.63 12.88
CA LYS A 424 -42.94 24.72 13.78
C LYS A 424 -42.71 25.65 14.97
N ALA A 425 -41.53 25.60 15.58
CA ALA A 425 -41.16 26.48 16.68
C ALA A 425 -40.97 27.94 16.20
N LYS A 426 -40.38 28.16 15.02
CA LYS A 426 -40.19 29.47 14.38
C LYS A 426 -41.50 30.10 14.01
N LEU A 427 -42.48 29.34 13.53
CA LEU A 427 -43.84 29.84 13.31
C LEU A 427 -44.51 30.29 14.63
N LYS A 428 -44.26 29.58 15.73
CA LYS A 428 -44.75 29.93 17.07
C LYS A 428 -44.02 31.14 17.66
N LYS A 429 -42.68 31.22 17.51
CA LYS A 429 -41.85 32.35 17.92
C LYS A 429 -42.10 33.59 17.06
N LEU A 430 -42.32 33.46 15.75
CA LEU A 430 -42.67 34.58 14.87
C LEU A 430 -44.00 35.24 15.27
N ALA A 431 -44.92 34.47 15.89
CA ALA A 431 -46.14 35.00 16.48
C ALA A 431 -45.87 35.71 17.82
N ASP A 432 -44.99 35.17 18.67
CA ASP A 432 -44.69 35.71 20.01
C ASP A 432 -43.66 36.88 20.00
N ASP A 433 -42.65 36.84 19.11
CA ASP A 433 -41.60 37.87 18.94
C ASP A 433 -42.09 39.10 18.16
N ARG A 434 -43.09 38.97 17.28
CA ARG A 434 -43.74 40.13 16.62
C ARG A 434 -44.39 41.08 17.63
N LEU A 435 -44.81 40.57 18.80
CA LEU A 435 -45.40 41.33 19.91
C LEU A 435 -44.37 41.84 20.93
N ALA A 436 -43.23 41.16 21.07
CA ALA A 436 -42.23 41.47 22.10
C ALA A 436 -41.01 42.26 21.59
N GLN A 437 -40.66 42.16 20.29
CA GLN A 437 -39.39 42.65 19.75
C GLN A 437 -39.47 43.85 18.81
N ALA A 438 -40.66 44.33 18.45
CA ALA A 438 -40.81 45.35 17.42
C ALA A 438 -39.76 46.49 17.62
N ASN A 439 -38.74 46.48 16.75
CA ASN A 439 -37.75 47.56 16.62
C ASN A 439 -38.45 48.74 15.93
N VAL A 440 -37.89 49.93 15.90
CA VAL A 440 -38.55 51.13 15.36
C VAL A 440 -39.02 51.00 13.91
N ASP A 441 -38.25 50.33 13.05
CA ASP A 441 -38.59 50.04 11.67
C ASP A 441 -39.57 48.85 11.56
N ASP A 442 -39.49 47.87 12.45
CA ASP A 442 -40.50 46.82 12.61
C ASP A 442 -41.79 47.38 13.18
N LEU A 443 -41.73 48.43 13.98
CA LEU A 443 -42.84 49.17 14.55
C LEU A 443 -43.41 50.11 13.47
N TYR A 444 -42.61 50.68 12.56
CA TYR A 444 -43.08 51.43 11.38
C TYR A 444 -43.74 50.53 10.34
N LYS A 445 -43.13 49.37 10.08
CA LYS A 445 -43.66 48.35 9.17
C LYS A 445 -44.83 47.59 9.79
N LEU A 446 -44.84 47.35 11.11
CA LEU A 446 -46.05 46.93 11.84
C LEU A 446 -47.13 48.00 11.74
N LEU A 447 -46.80 49.29 11.85
CA LEU A 447 -47.80 50.35 11.77
C LEU A 447 -48.45 50.38 10.37
N GLU A 448 -47.66 50.22 9.31
CA GLU A 448 -48.09 50.19 7.90
C GLU A 448 -48.77 48.87 7.52
N ASP A 449 -48.23 47.72 7.95
CA ASP A 449 -48.83 46.40 7.80
C ASP A 449 -50.09 46.24 8.67
N ASN A 450 -50.19 46.91 9.83
CA ASN A 450 -51.40 46.93 10.65
C ASN A 450 -52.48 47.80 9.98
N PHE A 451 -52.13 48.94 9.37
CA PHE A 451 -53.11 49.69 8.55
C PHE A 451 -53.64 48.83 7.40
N LYS A 452 -52.74 48.15 6.68
CA LYS A 452 -53.08 47.30 5.55
C LYS A 452 -53.85 46.04 5.97
N LYS A 453 -53.48 45.41 7.08
CA LYS A 453 -54.18 44.26 7.66
C LYS A 453 -55.51 44.63 8.30
N ILE A 454 -55.66 45.81 8.91
CA ILE A 454 -56.98 46.29 9.38
C ILE A 454 -57.92 46.43 8.18
N GLU A 455 -57.44 46.96 7.06
CA GLU A 455 -58.22 47.09 5.81
C GLU A 455 -58.51 45.72 5.16
N GLU A 456 -57.52 44.84 5.05
CA GLU A 456 -57.65 43.49 4.50
C GLU A 456 -58.52 42.57 5.37
N VAL A 457 -58.34 42.58 6.71
CA VAL A 457 -59.14 41.80 7.67
C VAL A 457 -60.55 42.38 7.80
N SER A 458 -60.75 43.69 7.71
CA SER A 458 -62.10 44.27 7.69
C SER A 458 -62.86 43.93 6.41
N THR A 459 -62.16 43.82 5.28
CA THR A 459 -62.75 43.42 3.98
C THR A 459 -63.04 41.91 3.97
N ALA A 460 -62.08 41.09 4.40
CA ALA A 460 -62.25 39.64 4.55
C ALA A 460 -63.34 39.29 5.57
N LYS A 461 -63.44 40.04 6.68
CA LYS A 461 -64.53 39.88 7.65
C LYS A 461 -65.90 40.15 7.04
N ALA A 462 -66.04 41.20 6.23
CA ALA A 462 -67.28 41.53 5.54
C ALA A 462 -67.65 40.50 4.47
N GLU A 463 -66.67 39.97 3.74
CA GLU A 463 -66.85 38.88 2.77
C GLU A 463 -67.21 37.56 3.44
N THR A 464 -66.56 37.22 4.57
CA THR A 464 -66.88 36.04 5.38
C THR A 464 -68.25 36.17 6.05
N GLU A 465 -68.64 37.35 6.54
CA GLU A 465 -70.00 37.63 7.04
C GLU A 465 -71.06 37.41 5.94
N HIS A 466 -70.80 37.88 4.72
CA HIS A 466 -71.67 37.68 3.57
C HIS A 466 -71.77 36.19 3.15
N LEU A 467 -70.63 35.48 3.12
CA LEU A 467 -70.57 34.05 2.79
C LEU A 467 -71.26 33.19 3.86
N ILE A 468 -71.12 33.53 5.15
CA ILE A 468 -71.84 32.86 6.24
C ILE A 468 -73.35 33.07 6.08
N GLN A 469 -73.78 34.26 5.68
CA GLN A 469 -75.19 34.57 5.43
C GLN A 469 -75.75 33.81 4.22
N GLU A 470 -74.99 33.69 3.12
CA GLU A 470 -75.36 32.85 1.97
C GLU A 470 -75.40 31.35 2.31
N ILE A 471 -74.47 30.88 3.15
CA ILE A 471 -74.44 29.48 3.62
C ILE A 471 -75.60 29.19 4.57
N ASP A 472 -75.96 30.11 5.47
CA ASP A 472 -77.11 29.98 6.35
C ASP A 472 -78.43 29.95 5.54
N GLU A 473 -78.59 30.84 4.55
CA GLU A 473 -79.74 30.84 3.64
C GLU A 473 -79.80 29.57 2.75
N GLY A 474 -78.65 29.02 2.38
CA GLY A 474 -78.54 27.75 1.64
C GLY A 474 -78.89 26.52 2.50
N ALA A 475 -78.41 26.48 3.74
CA ALA A 475 -78.69 25.41 4.70
C ALA A 475 -80.15 25.40 5.17
N GLU A 476 -80.80 26.57 5.28
CA GLU A 476 -82.23 26.69 5.59
C GLU A 476 -83.09 26.15 4.44
N LYS A 477 -82.76 26.50 3.19
CA LYS A 477 -83.41 25.97 1.98
C LYS A 477 -83.25 24.45 1.84
N LEU A 478 -82.05 23.92 2.13
CA LEU A 478 -81.78 22.48 2.11
C LEU A 478 -82.52 21.74 3.23
N SER A 479 -82.64 22.34 4.42
CA SER A 479 -83.46 21.79 5.52
C SER A 479 -84.95 21.78 5.19
N GLU A 480 -85.48 22.82 4.54
CA GLU A 480 -86.87 22.84 4.06
C GLU A 480 -87.12 21.79 2.97
N GLN A 481 -86.18 21.63 2.01
CA GLN A 481 -86.25 20.60 0.97
C GLN A 481 -86.18 19.19 1.56
N PHE A 482 -85.28 18.96 2.53
CA PHE A 482 -85.15 17.70 3.25
C PHE A 482 -86.42 17.36 4.04
N PHE A 483 -87.03 18.33 4.75
CA PHE A 483 -88.29 18.11 5.46
C PHE A 483 -89.44 17.81 4.51
N LYS A 484 -89.47 18.45 3.32
CA LYS A 484 -90.46 18.19 2.28
C LYS A 484 -90.31 16.78 1.71
N LEU A 485 -89.09 16.37 1.35
CA LEU A 485 -88.76 15.03 0.83
C LEU A 485 -89.00 13.92 1.88
N ARG A 486 -88.59 14.14 3.14
CA ARG A 486 -88.85 13.22 4.25
C ARG A 486 -90.35 13.10 4.54
N SER A 487 -91.11 14.20 4.47
CA SER A 487 -92.57 14.15 4.66
C SER A 487 -93.27 13.43 3.51
N GLN A 488 -92.82 13.63 2.27
CA GLN A 488 -93.28 12.87 1.11
C GLN A 488 -93.00 11.37 1.29
N PHE A 489 -91.77 11.00 1.66
CA PHE A 489 -91.38 9.61 1.92
C PHE A 489 -92.19 8.98 3.07
N ILE A 490 -92.43 9.71 4.15
CA ILE A 490 -93.31 9.30 5.26
C ILE A 490 -94.78 9.22 4.84
N GLU A 491 -95.24 9.94 3.81
CA GLU A 491 -96.57 9.80 3.23
C GLU A 491 -96.73 8.52 2.39
N TYR A 492 -95.64 7.97 1.84
CA TYR A 492 -95.63 6.70 1.11
C TYR A 492 -95.56 5.47 2.04
N LEU A 493 -94.92 5.59 3.22
CA LEU A 493 -94.78 4.52 4.22
C LEU A 493 -96.10 3.86 4.71
N PRO A 494 -97.22 4.60 4.94
CA PRO A 494 -98.49 4.06 5.42
C PRO A 494 -99.22 3.12 4.44
N LYS A 495 -98.77 3.00 3.19
CA LYS A 495 -99.37 2.07 2.22
C LYS A 495 -98.76 0.66 2.25
N ILE A 496 -97.65 0.44 2.98
CA ILE A 496 -96.92 -0.84 2.94
C ILE A 496 -96.73 -1.48 4.34
N ILE A 497 -96.73 -0.73 5.46
CA ILE A 497 -96.66 -1.33 6.81
C ILE A 497 -97.63 -0.65 7.77
N ALA A 498 -98.79 -1.30 8.00
CA ALA A 498 -99.65 -1.00 9.14
C ALA A 498 -99.11 -1.76 10.36
N ASN A 499 -98.19 -1.15 11.11
CA ASN A 499 -97.92 -1.32 12.56
C ASN A 499 -96.46 -1.01 12.89
N SER A 500 -96.14 0.28 13.13
CA SER A 500 -95.00 0.68 13.96
C SER A 500 -95.12 2.16 14.33
N THR A 501 -95.14 2.43 15.63
CA THR A 501 -95.13 3.66 16.43
C THR A 501 -95.02 5.06 15.77
N GLN A 502 -95.87 5.99 16.26
CA GLN A 502 -95.96 7.41 15.86
C GLN A 502 -94.63 8.19 15.90
N PRO A 503 -94.37 9.09 14.93
CA PRO A 503 -93.26 10.04 15.00
C PRO A 503 -93.57 11.20 15.97
N PRO A 504 -92.56 11.74 16.67
CA PRO A 504 -92.71 12.85 17.62
C PRO A 504 -93.10 14.16 16.90
N LYS A 505 -94.14 14.83 17.43
CA LYS A 505 -94.56 16.18 17.02
C LYS A 505 -93.74 17.22 17.80
N HIS A 506 -92.57 17.61 17.32
CA HIS A 506 -91.94 18.95 17.47
C HIS A 506 -90.57 18.95 16.76
N PRO A 507 -90.13 20.09 16.18
CA PRO A 507 -88.88 20.18 15.45
C PRO A 507 -87.69 20.16 16.43
N VAL A 508 -87.01 19.03 16.53
CA VAL A 508 -85.71 18.90 17.19
C VAL A 508 -84.63 18.94 16.11
N LYS A 509 -83.52 19.65 16.36
CA LYS A 509 -82.32 19.66 15.50
C LYS A 509 -81.91 18.23 15.17
N ILE A 510 -81.96 17.89 13.88
CA ILE A 510 -81.68 16.55 13.35
C ILE A 510 -80.23 16.20 13.65
N GLN A 511 -79.99 15.12 14.40
CA GLN A 511 -78.66 14.57 14.61
C GLN A 511 -78.34 13.53 13.52
N HIS A 512 -77.07 13.40 13.16
CA HIS A 512 -76.57 12.56 12.08
C HIS A 512 -76.95 11.06 12.21
N GLN A 513 -77.31 10.61 13.42
CA GLN A 513 -77.81 9.25 13.66
C GLN A 513 -79.21 8.97 13.07
N ASP A 514 -80.03 10.00 12.83
CA ASP A 514 -81.40 9.83 12.34
C ASP A 514 -81.47 9.50 10.83
N LEU A 515 -80.43 9.88 10.06
CA LEU A 515 -80.40 9.64 8.61
C LEU A 515 -79.93 8.22 8.25
N ASN A 516 -78.91 7.73 8.95
CA ASN A 516 -78.40 6.37 8.77
C ASN A 516 -79.46 5.30 9.08
N GLN A 517 -80.35 5.54 10.05
CA GLN A 517 -81.50 4.66 10.31
C GLN A 517 -82.50 4.63 9.14
N LEU A 518 -82.70 5.76 8.47
CA LEU A 518 -83.66 5.88 7.36
C LEU A 518 -83.18 5.13 6.11
N ILE A 519 -81.87 5.18 5.83
CA ILE A 519 -81.22 4.42 4.76
C ILE A 519 -81.29 2.90 5.04
N GLN A 520 -81.07 2.48 6.29
CA GLN A 520 -81.11 1.07 6.67
C GLN A 520 -82.52 0.47 6.52
N VAL A 521 -83.57 1.20 6.93
CA VAL A 521 -84.97 0.77 6.78
C VAL A 521 -85.34 0.58 5.31
N PHE A 522 -84.84 1.43 4.40
CA PHE A 522 -85.13 1.29 2.98
C PHE A 522 -84.52 0.03 2.34
N ALA A 523 -83.29 -0.33 2.74
CA ALA A 523 -82.62 -1.53 2.24
C ALA A 523 -83.37 -2.83 2.60
N GLU A 524 -83.96 -2.89 3.79
CA GLU A 524 -84.80 -4.01 4.23
C GLU A 524 -86.11 -4.09 3.42
N TRP A 525 -86.70 -2.94 3.07
CA TRP A 525 -87.96 -2.87 2.32
C TRP A 525 -87.82 -3.31 0.86
N LYS A 526 -86.72 -2.92 0.20
CA LYS A 526 -86.42 -3.35 -1.18
C LYS A 526 -86.37 -4.88 -1.32
N THR A 527 -85.88 -5.56 -0.28
CA THR A 527 -85.76 -7.03 -0.25
C THR A 527 -87.12 -7.73 -0.13
N ILE A 528 -88.06 -7.14 0.62
CA ILE A 528 -89.42 -7.68 0.80
C ILE A 528 -90.25 -7.56 -0.49
N LEU A 529 -90.24 -6.37 -1.11
CA LEU A 529 -91.01 -6.10 -2.34
C LEU A 529 -90.54 -6.94 -3.54
N ALA A 530 -89.23 -7.21 -3.65
CA ALA A 530 -88.68 -8.09 -4.69
C ALA A 530 -89.15 -9.55 -4.53
N THR A 531 -89.38 -10.02 -3.31
CA THR A 531 -89.85 -11.39 -3.03
C THR A 531 -91.34 -11.56 -3.33
N GLU A 532 -92.15 -10.54 -3.07
CA GLU A 532 -93.60 -10.54 -3.34
C GLU A 532 -93.91 -10.56 -4.85
N LYS A 533 -93.09 -9.87 -5.66
CA LYS A 533 -93.20 -9.83 -7.13
C LYS A 533 -93.07 -11.22 -7.79
N VAL A 534 -92.07 -12.01 -7.37
CA VAL A 534 -91.79 -13.34 -7.94
C VAL A 534 -92.92 -14.33 -7.64
N GLN A 535 -93.59 -14.19 -6.49
CA GLN A 535 -94.70 -15.08 -6.12
C GLN A 535 -96.01 -14.77 -6.86
N THR A 536 -96.22 -13.52 -7.30
CA THR A 536 -97.44 -13.12 -8.04
C THR A 536 -97.39 -13.50 -9.52
N GLU A 537 -96.22 -13.41 -10.17
CA GLU A 537 -96.03 -13.78 -11.59
C GLU A 537 -96.33 -15.27 -11.85
N HIS A 538 -95.85 -16.16 -11.00
CA HIS A 538 -96.06 -17.61 -11.16
C HIS A 538 -97.53 -18.04 -10.99
N ALA A 539 -98.35 -17.24 -10.28
CA ALA A 539 -99.76 -17.55 -10.05
C ALA A 539 -100.69 -17.11 -11.19
N ILE A 540 -100.28 -16.12 -12.02
CA ILE A 540 -101.12 -15.53 -13.08
C ILE A 540 -100.98 -16.31 -14.41
N GLU A 541 -99.77 -16.78 -14.76
CA GLU A 541 -99.52 -17.51 -16.01
C GLU A 541 -100.40 -18.76 -16.21
N LEU A 542 -100.78 -19.41 -15.11
CA LEU A 542 -101.63 -20.62 -15.13
C LEU A 542 -103.13 -20.33 -15.15
N ARG A 543 -103.58 -19.16 -14.69
CA ARG A 543 -105.01 -18.89 -14.40
C ARG A 543 -105.74 -18.18 -15.54
N ILE A 544 -105.08 -17.29 -16.29
CA ILE A 544 -105.69 -16.60 -17.43
C ILE A 544 -106.12 -17.57 -18.54
N PRO A 545 -105.29 -18.53 -18.98
CA PRO A 545 -105.69 -19.49 -20.02
C PRO A 545 -106.90 -20.36 -19.62
N LEU A 546 -107.08 -20.62 -18.31
CA LEU A 546 -108.25 -21.33 -17.80
C LEU A 546 -109.54 -20.51 -17.96
N LEU A 547 -109.49 -19.20 -17.71
CA LEU A 547 -110.62 -18.30 -17.91
C LEU A 547 -111.04 -18.29 -19.39
N ASP A 548 -110.08 -18.17 -20.32
CA ASP A 548 -110.30 -18.19 -21.77
C ASP A 548 -111.01 -19.48 -22.23
N ALA A 549 -110.58 -20.64 -21.71
CA ALA A 549 -111.14 -21.93 -22.08
C ALA A 549 -112.61 -22.09 -21.65
N VAL A 550 -112.95 -21.65 -20.43
CA VAL A 550 -114.33 -21.72 -19.93
C VAL A 550 -115.23 -20.71 -20.63
N GLU A 551 -114.74 -19.49 -20.87
CA GLU A 551 -115.45 -18.46 -21.63
C GLU A 551 -115.79 -18.93 -23.05
N LYS A 552 -114.84 -19.61 -23.71
CA LYS A 552 -115.08 -20.21 -25.02
C LYS A 552 -116.22 -21.23 -25.00
N CYS A 553 -116.28 -22.09 -23.98
CA CYS A 553 -117.42 -23.01 -23.81
C CYS A 553 -118.75 -22.28 -23.63
N LEU A 554 -118.75 -21.15 -22.91
CA LEU A 554 -119.94 -20.31 -22.75
C LEU A 554 -120.36 -19.65 -24.07
N ASN A 555 -119.41 -19.21 -24.89
CA ASN A 555 -119.68 -18.52 -26.15
C ASN A 555 -120.23 -19.47 -27.23
N GLU A 556 -119.77 -20.72 -27.23
CA GLU A 556 -120.20 -21.75 -28.19
C GLU A 556 -121.56 -22.39 -27.84
N SER A 557 -122.10 -22.15 -26.64
CA SER A 557 -123.38 -22.73 -26.25
C SER A 557 -124.57 -21.92 -26.74
N GLU A 558 -125.68 -22.61 -27.03
CA GLU A 558 -126.95 -21.98 -27.40
C GLU A 558 -127.33 -20.88 -26.41
N LYS A 559 -127.99 -19.83 -26.94
CA LYS A 559 -128.24 -18.58 -26.22
C LYS A 559 -128.93 -18.80 -24.86
N ASP A 560 -129.80 -19.81 -24.79
CA ASP A 560 -130.68 -20.07 -23.65
C ASP A 560 -130.27 -21.29 -22.80
N SER A 561 -129.03 -21.81 -22.97
CA SER A 561 -128.56 -23.02 -22.28
C SER A 561 -127.17 -22.88 -21.65
N PHE A 562 -127.02 -23.35 -20.41
CA PHE A 562 -125.75 -23.37 -19.68
C PHE A 562 -124.92 -24.62 -20.08
N PRO A 563 -123.68 -24.46 -20.61
CA PRO A 563 -122.90 -25.56 -21.19
C PRO A 563 -122.13 -26.39 -20.15
N LEU A 564 -122.81 -26.86 -19.11
CA LEU A 564 -122.18 -27.58 -17.99
C LEU A 564 -121.42 -28.84 -18.47
N LYS A 565 -121.97 -29.57 -19.45
CA LYS A 565 -121.31 -30.75 -20.04
C LYS A 565 -120.05 -30.42 -20.82
N ALA A 566 -120.00 -29.27 -21.50
CA ALA A 566 -118.82 -28.86 -22.28
C ALA A 566 -117.69 -28.43 -21.35
N ILE A 567 -118.01 -27.60 -20.35
CA ILE A 567 -117.05 -27.16 -19.32
C ILE A 567 -116.46 -28.37 -18.59
N ASN A 568 -117.28 -29.33 -18.18
CA ASN A 568 -116.81 -30.55 -17.50
C ASN A 568 -115.94 -31.47 -18.38
N LYS A 569 -115.90 -31.27 -19.70
CA LYS A 569 -115.10 -32.06 -20.64
C LYS A 569 -113.78 -31.41 -21.05
N LEU A 570 -113.55 -30.14 -20.71
CA LEU A 570 -112.29 -29.46 -21.03
C LEU A 570 -111.09 -30.30 -20.56
N GLU A 571 -110.17 -30.64 -21.46
CA GLU A 571 -109.02 -31.50 -21.15
C GLU A 571 -108.15 -30.94 -20.01
N VAL A 572 -108.02 -29.61 -19.95
CA VAL A 572 -107.31 -28.89 -18.87
C VAL A 572 -107.90 -29.19 -17.48
N LEU A 573 -109.13 -29.72 -17.42
CA LEU A 573 -109.87 -30.03 -16.20
C LEU A 573 -110.06 -31.56 -15.97
N GLN A 574 -109.57 -32.45 -16.84
CA GLN A 574 -109.76 -33.90 -16.68
C GLN A 574 -108.74 -34.52 -15.68
N GLY A 575 -109.23 -35.38 -14.76
CA GLY A 575 -108.39 -36.22 -13.90
C GLY A 575 -108.49 -36.03 -12.38
N LYS A 576 -109.45 -35.23 -11.86
CA LYS A 576 -109.59 -34.98 -10.42
C LYS A 576 -111.03 -35.16 -9.92
N SER A 577 -111.19 -35.56 -8.66
CA SER A 577 -112.42 -36.10 -8.04
C SER A 577 -113.56 -35.10 -7.76
N LYS A 578 -113.58 -33.95 -8.45
CA LYS A 578 -114.66 -32.94 -8.39
C LYS A 578 -115.13 -32.63 -9.82
N SER A 579 -116.34 -32.08 -9.99
CA SER A 579 -116.83 -31.68 -11.31
C SER A 579 -115.88 -30.63 -11.93
N GLY A 580 -115.75 -30.59 -13.27
CA GLY A 580 -114.82 -29.67 -13.93
C GLY A 580 -115.08 -28.19 -13.59
N LEU A 581 -116.34 -27.79 -13.45
CA LEU A 581 -116.71 -26.44 -13.01
C LEU A 581 -116.27 -26.16 -11.55
N ASP A 582 -116.41 -27.10 -10.62
CA ASP A 582 -115.93 -26.93 -9.23
C ASP A 582 -114.42 -26.70 -9.18
N TYR A 583 -113.67 -27.44 -10.00
CA TYR A 583 -112.22 -27.29 -10.06
C TYR A 583 -111.83 -25.93 -10.63
N PHE A 584 -112.50 -25.50 -11.70
CA PHE A 584 -112.30 -24.16 -12.27
C PHE A 584 -112.53 -23.08 -11.22
N LEU A 585 -113.67 -23.10 -10.52
CA LEU A 585 -114.00 -22.13 -9.47
C LEU A 585 -112.99 -22.14 -8.33
N THR A 586 -112.54 -23.33 -7.90
CA THR A 586 -111.49 -23.48 -6.90
C THR A 586 -110.16 -22.88 -7.39
N ALA A 587 -109.79 -23.12 -8.66
CA ALA A 587 -108.54 -22.65 -9.24
C ALA A 587 -108.49 -21.12 -9.39
N ILE A 588 -109.63 -20.48 -9.67
CA ILE A 588 -109.76 -19.02 -9.69
C ILE A 588 -110.06 -18.43 -8.31
N GLY A 589 -110.08 -19.27 -7.27
CA GLY A 589 -110.24 -18.88 -5.87
C GLY A 589 -111.61 -18.31 -5.52
N ASP A 590 -112.67 -18.69 -6.25
CA ASP A 590 -114.01 -18.18 -6.01
C ASP A 590 -114.97 -19.27 -5.54
N ALA A 591 -115.34 -19.23 -4.26
CA ALA A 591 -116.29 -20.15 -3.65
C ALA A 591 -117.72 -19.59 -3.63
N SER A 592 -117.97 -18.40 -4.20
CA SER A 592 -119.27 -17.72 -4.12
C SER A 592 -120.25 -18.11 -5.24
N PHE A 593 -119.74 -18.72 -6.31
CA PHE A 593 -120.58 -19.19 -7.42
C PHE A 593 -121.31 -20.48 -7.03
N ASP A 594 -122.60 -20.35 -6.67
CA ASP A 594 -123.41 -21.48 -6.21
C ASP A 594 -123.90 -22.36 -7.37
N ILE A 595 -123.41 -23.60 -7.40
CA ILE A 595 -123.65 -24.58 -8.48
C ILE A 595 -124.91 -25.42 -8.24
N ILE A 596 -125.51 -25.40 -7.03
CA ILE A 596 -126.25 -26.57 -6.52
C ILE A 596 -127.49 -27.01 -7.33
N ARG A 597 -128.01 -26.27 -8.33
CA ARG A 597 -129.17 -26.73 -9.13
C ARG A 597 -129.24 -26.30 -10.62
N ILE A 598 -128.13 -26.05 -11.30
CA ILE A 598 -128.16 -25.50 -12.69
C ILE A 598 -128.85 -26.44 -13.72
N ALA A 599 -128.79 -27.77 -13.54
CA ALA A 599 -129.32 -28.72 -14.53
C ALA A 599 -130.85 -28.97 -14.46
N PHE A 600 -131.54 -28.53 -13.41
CA PHE A 600 -132.94 -28.92 -13.12
C PHE A 600 -133.90 -27.74 -12.90
N ILE A 601 -133.54 -26.54 -13.36
CA ILE A 601 -134.33 -25.30 -13.22
C ILE A 601 -134.55 -24.68 -14.62
N SER A 602 -135.55 -23.79 -14.76
CA SER A 602 -135.98 -23.13 -16.01
C SER A 602 -134.83 -22.53 -16.84
N SER A 603 -135.06 -22.38 -18.15
CA SER A 603 -134.13 -21.74 -19.10
C SER A 603 -133.67 -20.37 -18.62
N ASP A 604 -134.58 -19.59 -18.04
CA ASP A 604 -134.28 -18.25 -17.51
C ASP A 604 -133.21 -18.30 -16.42
N TYR A 605 -133.25 -19.29 -15.53
CA TYR A 605 -132.23 -19.48 -14.49
C TYR A 605 -130.87 -19.89 -15.06
N GLN A 606 -130.84 -20.67 -16.14
CA GLN A 606 -129.59 -21.04 -16.81
C GLN A 606 -128.96 -19.85 -17.54
N ILE A 607 -129.78 -19.02 -18.17
CA ILE A 607 -129.35 -17.76 -18.78
C ILE A 607 -128.76 -16.85 -17.71
N ASP A 608 -129.46 -16.68 -16.59
CA ASP A 608 -128.99 -15.87 -15.46
C ASP A 608 -127.66 -16.38 -14.94
N LYS A 609 -127.52 -17.71 -14.72
CA LYS A 609 -126.25 -18.29 -14.25
C LYS A 609 -125.14 -18.23 -15.29
N LYS A 610 -125.46 -18.31 -16.58
CA LYS A 610 -124.48 -18.13 -17.67
C LYS A 610 -123.96 -16.70 -17.66
N ALA A 611 -124.86 -15.72 -17.51
CA ALA A 611 -124.51 -14.32 -17.37
C ALA A 611 -123.71 -14.04 -16.09
N GLU A 612 -124.07 -14.66 -14.96
CA GLU A 612 -123.28 -14.57 -13.71
C GLU A 612 -121.87 -15.13 -13.89
N LEU A 613 -121.70 -16.24 -14.61
CA LEU A 613 -120.38 -16.83 -14.82
C LEU A 613 -119.52 -15.98 -15.77
N TYR A 614 -120.10 -15.38 -16.81
CA TYR A 614 -119.41 -14.38 -17.62
C TYR A 614 -118.99 -13.18 -16.79
N ALA A 615 -119.90 -12.65 -15.98
CA ALA A 615 -119.61 -11.53 -15.09
C ALA A 615 -118.49 -11.88 -14.11
N LEU A 616 -118.46 -13.13 -13.62
CA LEU A 616 -117.38 -13.63 -12.76
C LEU A 616 -116.06 -13.73 -13.52
N ILE A 617 -116.05 -14.28 -14.74
CA ILE A 617 -114.85 -14.36 -15.58
C ILE A 617 -114.29 -12.96 -15.85
N ASP A 618 -115.13 -12.02 -16.28
CA ASP A 618 -114.75 -10.63 -16.53
C ASP A 618 -114.26 -9.95 -15.26
N LYS A 619 -114.93 -10.19 -14.13
CA LYS A 619 -114.50 -9.69 -12.83
C LYS A 619 -113.11 -10.25 -12.48
N LYS A 620 -112.87 -11.55 -12.64
CA LYS A 620 -111.57 -12.16 -12.36
C LYS A 620 -110.48 -11.70 -13.33
N ARG A 621 -110.79 -11.48 -14.61
CA ARG A 621 -109.84 -10.85 -15.55
C ARG A 621 -109.48 -9.44 -15.12
N LYS A 622 -110.45 -8.63 -14.71
CA LYS A 622 -110.21 -7.29 -14.18
C LYS A 622 -109.43 -7.34 -12.88
N GLU A 623 -109.71 -8.29 -11.99
CA GLU A 623 -108.92 -8.52 -10.77
C GLU A 623 -107.46 -8.87 -11.13
N TYR A 624 -107.21 -9.81 -12.04
CA TYR A 624 -105.85 -10.18 -12.43
C TYR A 624 -105.13 -9.10 -13.24
N ALA A 625 -105.83 -8.37 -14.10
CA ALA A 625 -105.31 -7.19 -14.78
C ALA A 625 -104.96 -6.07 -13.78
N ALA A 626 -105.80 -5.86 -12.75
CA ALA A 626 -105.50 -4.92 -11.67
C ALA A 626 -104.33 -5.39 -10.78
N VAL A 627 -104.10 -6.70 -10.65
CA VAL A 627 -102.89 -7.24 -9.99
C VAL A 627 -101.64 -6.97 -10.84
N MET A 628 -101.71 -7.18 -12.16
CA MET A 628 -100.63 -6.83 -13.10
C MET A 628 -100.36 -5.32 -13.13
N GLU A 629 -101.41 -4.50 -13.08
CA GLU A 629 -101.31 -3.04 -12.98
C GLU A 629 -100.72 -2.59 -11.63
N LYS A 630 -101.08 -3.28 -10.53
CA LYS A 630 -100.43 -3.08 -9.22
C LYS A 630 -98.94 -3.47 -9.23
N GLN A 631 -98.55 -4.49 -10.00
CA GLN A 631 -97.14 -4.84 -10.19
C GLN A 631 -96.38 -3.72 -10.92
N GLY A 632 -96.96 -3.15 -11.98
CA GLY A 632 -96.44 -1.95 -12.63
C GLY A 632 -96.35 -0.74 -11.67
N GLY A 633 -97.26 -0.65 -10.70
CA GLY A 633 -97.22 0.33 -9.61
C GLY A 633 -96.08 0.10 -8.61
N ILE A 634 -95.73 -1.15 -8.29
CA ILE A 634 -94.59 -1.47 -7.42
C ILE A 634 -93.26 -1.11 -8.11
N ASP A 635 -93.15 -1.35 -9.42
CA ASP A 635 -91.96 -0.98 -10.20
C ASP A 635 -91.78 0.55 -10.31
N ALA A 636 -92.88 1.29 -10.46
CA ALA A 636 -92.85 2.76 -10.45
C ALA A 636 -92.48 3.31 -9.05
N LEU A 637 -93.00 2.73 -7.97
CA LEU A 637 -92.70 3.13 -6.60
C LEU A 637 -91.26 2.83 -6.18
N LEU A 638 -90.68 1.72 -6.65
CA LEU A 638 -89.26 1.43 -6.41
C LEU A 638 -88.35 2.43 -7.14
N SER A 639 -88.69 2.80 -8.37
CA SER A 639 -87.93 3.80 -9.13
C SER A 639 -88.06 5.21 -8.55
N GLU A 640 -89.25 5.61 -8.08
CA GLU A 640 -89.47 6.94 -7.47
C GLU A 640 -88.81 7.04 -6.09
N ALA A 641 -88.80 5.96 -5.31
CA ALA A 641 -88.12 5.94 -4.02
C ALA A 641 -86.60 5.93 -4.14
N GLU A 642 -86.03 5.30 -5.17
CA GLU A 642 -84.59 5.38 -5.48
C GLU A 642 -84.18 6.80 -5.88
N ASP A 643 -85.03 7.52 -6.63
CA ASP A 643 -84.78 8.91 -7.01
C ASP A 643 -84.83 9.86 -5.80
N ILE A 644 -85.79 9.65 -4.89
CA ILE A 644 -85.87 10.39 -3.62
C ILE A 644 -84.65 10.12 -2.72
N LEU A 645 -84.11 8.90 -2.72
CA LEU A 645 -82.90 8.56 -1.95
C LEU A 645 -81.63 9.16 -2.55
N CYS A 646 -81.50 9.20 -3.89
CA CYS A 646 -80.44 9.95 -4.54
C CYS A 646 -80.49 11.43 -4.13
N GLN A 647 -81.67 12.03 -4.15
CA GLN A 647 -81.85 13.43 -3.75
C GLN A 647 -81.56 13.65 -2.25
N ILE A 648 -81.95 12.73 -1.37
CA ILE A 648 -81.63 12.81 0.07
C ILE A 648 -80.13 12.67 0.33
N THR A 649 -79.44 11.78 -0.40
CA THR A 649 -77.99 11.58 -0.28
C THR A 649 -77.24 12.80 -0.80
N GLU A 650 -77.69 13.38 -1.93
CA GLU A 650 -77.13 14.61 -2.49
C GLU A 650 -77.38 15.83 -1.57
N ILE A 651 -78.50 15.87 -0.85
CA ILE A 651 -78.77 16.88 0.18
C ILE A 651 -77.89 16.67 1.43
N GLU A 652 -77.59 15.42 1.84
CA GLU A 652 -76.67 15.16 2.95
C GLU A 652 -75.22 15.53 2.59
N ASP A 653 -74.76 15.19 1.39
CA ASP A 653 -73.43 15.57 0.91
C ASP A 653 -73.30 17.10 0.83
N ASN A 654 -74.32 17.80 0.33
CA ASN A 654 -74.36 19.26 0.28
C ASN A 654 -74.49 19.90 1.67
N ARG A 655 -75.28 19.32 2.59
CA ARG A 655 -75.39 19.82 3.97
C ARG A 655 -74.09 19.62 4.75
N THR A 656 -73.42 18.48 4.58
CA THR A 656 -72.12 18.21 5.21
C THR A 656 -71.07 19.16 4.67
N PHE A 657 -71.09 19.44 3.36
CA PHE A 657 -70.30 20.50 2.75
C PHE A 657 -70.61 21.88 3.35
N HIS A 658 -71.88 22.25 3.50
CA HIS A 658 -72.26 23.54 4.09
C HIS A 658 -71.97 23.65 5.60
N GLU A 659 -72.12 22.59 6.41
CA GLU A 659 -71.78 22.58 7.84
C GLU A 659 -70.25 22.64 8.06
N GLU A 660 -69.48 21.96 7.22
CA GLU A 660 -68.01 22.03 7.24
C GLU A 660 -67.51 23.43 6.79
N GLN A 661 -68.15 24.03 5.79
CA GLN A 661 -67.87 25.41 5.35
C GLN A 661 -68.32 26.44 6.39
N TYR A 662 -69.49 26.29 7.00
CA TYR A 662 -69.98 27.17 8.07
C TYR A 662 -69.08 27.12 9.31
N GLY A 663 -68.64 25.92 9.72
CA GLY A 663 -67.69 25.75 10.82
C GLY A 663 -66.33 26.40 10.54
N LYS A 664 -65.81 26.26 9.32
CA LYS A 664 -64.58 26.92 8.87
C LYS A 664 -64.73 28.45 8.84
N GLN A 665 -65.82 28.96 8.26
CA GLN A 665 -66.03 30.41 8.11
C GLN A 665 -66.37 31.10 9.43
N LYS A 666 -67.16 30.48 10.33
CA LYS A 666 -67.48 31.04 11.65
C LYS A 666 -66.29 31.09 12.60
N ALA A 667 -65.40 30.08 12.53
CA ALA A 667 -64.12 30.14 13.21
C ALA A 667 -63.25 31.29 12.65
N SER A 668 -63.20 31.44 11.33
CA SER A 668 -62.52 32.57 10.67
C SER A 668 -63.09 33.93 11.07
N LEU A 669 -64.42 34.06 11.23
CA LEU A 669 -65.07 35.33 11.59
C LEU A 669 -64.78 35.79 13.03
N VAL A 670 -64.79 34.86 13.98
CA VAL A 670 -64.41 35.16 15.39
C VAL A 670 -62.93 35.52 15.48
N GLU A 671 -62.09 34.83 14.69
CA GLU A 671 -60.67 35.12 14.58
C GLU A 671 -60.39 36.51 13.96
N HIS A 672 -61.13 36.91 12.91
CA HIS A 672 -61.01 38.23 12.29
C HIS A 672 -61.52 39.39 13.17
N GLN A 673 -62.59 39.21 13.96
CA GLN A 673 -63.08 40.25 14.88
C GLN A 673 -62.14 40.49 16.06
N GLN A 674 -61.57 39.41 16.63
CA GLN A 674 -60.58 39.50 17.70
C GLN A 674 -59.28 40.18 17.21
N GLN A 675 -58.85 39.86 15.98
CA GLN A 675 -57.69 40.50 15.34
C GLN A 675 -57.89 42.01 15.10
N LEU A 676 -59.10 42.48 14.77
CA LEU A 676 -59.35 43.90 14.48
C LEU A 676 -59.29 44.80 15.73
N ASP A 677 -59.84 44.32 16.85
CA ASP A 677 -59.89 45.08 18.11
C ASP A 677 -58.50 45.19 18.78
N ASP A 678 -57.65 44.17 18.64
CA ASP A 678 -56.29 44.15 19.16
C ASP A 678 -55.31 45.04 18.34
N LEU A 679 -55.49 45.12 17.01
CA LEU A 679 -54.64 45.92 16.11
C LEU A 679 -54.81 47.45 16.28
N GLN A 680 -56.01 47.92 16.66
CA GLN A 680 -56.34 49.36 16.77
C GLN A 680 -55.74 50.03 18.03
N ILE A 681 -55.50 49.27 19.10
CA ILE A 681 -54.96 49.75 20.38
C ILE A 681 -53.43 49.84 20.34
N GLU A 682 -52.76 48.93 19.62
CA GLU A 682 -51.31 48.94 19.40
C GLU A 682 -50.86 50.15 18.56
N GLN A 683 -51.61 50.49 17.50
CA GLN A 683 -51.22 51.48 16.49
C GLN A 683 -50.95 52.89 17.06
N ASN A 684 -51.70 53.32 18.08
CA ASN A 684 -51.55 54.65 18.68
C ASN A 684 -50.36 54.77 19.66
N ARG A 685 -49.80 53.65 20.14
CA ARG A 685 -48.68 53.63 21.10
C ARG A 685 -47.32 53.42 20.41
N LEU A 686 -47.32 52.74 19.27
CA LEU A 686 -46.15 52.49 18.43
C LEU A 686 -45.49 53.80 17.91
N GLN A 687 -46.28 54.75 17.38
CA GLN A 687 -45.76 55.89 16.61
C GLN A 687 -44.87 56.89 17.38
N ALA A 688 -44.91 56.91 18.71
CA ALA A 688 -44.12 57.83 19.55
C ALA A 688 -42.81 57.21 20.11
N VAL A 689 -42.73 55.88 20.18
CA VAL A 689 -41.60 55.10 20.76
C VAL A 689 -40.54 54.80 19.70
N ILE A 690 -41.02 54.56 18.49
CA ILE A 690 -40.30 54.37 17.24
C ILE A 690 -39.12 55.36 17.09
N SER A 691 -39.30 56.67 16.93
CA SER A 691 -38.15 57.54 16.55
C SER A 691 -36.94 57.63 17.53
N PHE A 692 -37.01 57.03 18.72
CA PHE A 692 -36.01 57.16 19.79
C PHE A 692 -35.28 55.84 20.17
N PHE A 693 -35.87 54.67 19.91
CA PHE A 693 -35.27 53.36 20.24
C PHE A 693 -34.17 52.91 19.26
N ASP A 694 -34.20 53.38 18.01
CA ASP A 694 -33.35 52.88 16.92
C ASP A 694 -31.88 53.22 17.07
N SER A 695 -31.59 54.30 17.78
CA SER A 695 -30.21 54.66 18.04
C SER A 695 -29.60 53.79 19.16
N ALA A 696 -30.39 53.25 20.11
CA ALA A 696 -29.93 52.65 21.37
C ALA A 696 -29.83 51.12 21.40
N LYS A 697 -30.59 50.40 20.56
CA LYS A 697 -30.68 48.92 20.57
C LYS A 697 -29.44 48.22 19.97
N ASN A 698 -28.70 48.89 19.08
CA ASN A 698 -27.59 48.28 18.31
C ASN A 698 -26.24 48.14 19.06
N LEU A 699 -26.14 48.56 20.33
CA LEU A 699 -24.86 48.50 21.06
C LEU A 699 -24.55 47.12 21.68
N PRO A 700 -25.46 46.48 22.43
CA PRO A 700 -25.23 45.16 23.04
C PRO A 700 -25.21 44.02 22.02
N ASP A 701 -26.05 44.08 20.97
CA ASP A 701 -26.11 43.05 19.91
C ASP A 701 -24.79 42.97 19.13
N LYS A 702 -24.08 44.10 18.93
CA LYS A 702 -22.73 44.11 18.34
C LYS A 702 -21.65 43.52 19.25
N VAL A 703 -21.78 43.63 20.57
CA VAL A 703 -20.85 42.98 21.51
C VAL A 703 -21.11 41.47 21.54
N ASN A 704 -22.37 41.04 21.44
CA ASN A 704 -22.72 39.62 21.33
C ASN A 704 -22.34 39.02 19.96
N GLU A 705 -22.40 39.79 18.86
CA GLU A 705 -21.85 39.41 17.54
C GLU A 705 -20.32 39.25 17.58
N LEU A 706 -19.63 40.06 18.38
CA LEU A 706 -18.18 39.93 18.61
C LEU A 706 -17.81 38.69 19.43
N ASP A 707 -18.67 38.30 20.38
CA ASP A 707 -18.48 37.12 21.26
C ASP A 707 -18.90 35.80 20.57
N ALA A 708 -19.79 35.86 19.58
CA ALA A 708 -20.27 34.71 18.80
C ALA A 708 -19.35 34.32 17.61
N VAL A 709 -18.42 35.19 17.21
CA VAL A 709 -17.46 34.89 16.14
C VAL A 709 -16.20 34.27 16.74
N GLU A 710 -15.80 33.08 16.28
CA GLU A 710 -14.53 32.47 16.68
C GLU A 710 -13.34 33.36 16.27
N GLY A 711 -12.70 33.99 17.26
CA GLY A 711 -11.50 34.79 17.09
C GLY A 711 -11.74 36.29 17.21
N PHE A 712 -10.65 37.01 17.49
CA PHE A 712 -10.71 38.45 17.79
C PHE A 712 -11.03 39.29 16.54
N GLN A 713 -12.11 40.09 16.59
CA GLN A 713 -12.60 40.89 15.47
C GLN A 713 -12.29 42.39 15.68
N GLU A 714 -11.11 42.83 15.24
CA GLU A 714 -10.58 44.20 15.44
C GLU A 714 -11.57 45.30 15.00
N GLU A 715 -12.21 45.14 13.84
CA GLU A 715 -13.06 46.19 13.25
C GLU A 715 -14.43 46.32 13.94
N GLY A 716 -14.96 45.22 14.48
CA GLY A 716 -16.21 45.27 15.26
C GLY A 716 -16.01 45.96 16.61
N VAL A 717 -14.85 45.79 17.26
CA VAL A 717 -14.52 46.48 18.52
C VAL A 717 -14.38 48.01 18.29
N LYS A 718 -13.80 48.46 17.16
CA LYS A 718 -13.72 49.90 16.82
C LYS A 718 -15.10 50.52 16.60
N GLU A 719 -15.98 49.81 15.89
CA GLU A 719 -17.32 50.32 15.57
C GLU A 719 -18.21 50.43 16.82
N TYR A 720 -18.05 49.54 17.82
CA TYR A 720 -18.73 49.62 19.11
C TYR A 720 -18.47 50.96 19.84
N TYR A 721 -17.21 51.34 20.03
CA TYR A 721 -16.84 52.57 20.77
C TYR A 721 -17.31 53.85 20.07
N LYS A 722 -17.40 53.86 18.73
CA LYS A 722 -17.89 55.00 17.94
C LYS A 722 -19.40 55.23 18.11
N GLN A 723 -20.19 54.15 18.16
CA GLN A 723 -21.65 54.22 18.31
C GLN A 723 -22.07 54.57 19.76
N SER A 724 -21.31 54.14 20.76
CA SER A 724 -21.53 54.46 22.18
C SER A 724 -21.55 55.97 22.46
N ALA A 725 -20.66 56.73 21.82
CA ALA A 725 -20.53 58.18 22.01
C ALA A 725 -21.72 58.98 21.43
N PHE A 726 -22.26 58.56 20.29
CA PHE A 726 -23.41 59.21 19.62
C PHE A 726 -24.72 59.06 20.42
N LEU A 727 -24.85 57.98 21.18
CA LEU A 727 -26.05 57.68 21.98
C LEU A 727 -26.27 58.65 23.14
N ILE A 728 -25.19 59.08 23.80
CA ILE A 728 -25.20 59.94 24.99
C ILE A 728 -25.77 61.33 24.66
N GLU A 729 -25.52 61.84 23.45
CA GLU A 729 -25.98 63.16 23.01
C GLU A 729 -27.51 63.21 22.81
N LYS A 730 -28.10 62.17 22.20
CA LYS A 730 -29.55 62.08 21.96
C LYS A 730 -30.37 61.85 23.22
N MET A 731 -29.82 61.13 24.20
CA MET A 731 -30.50 60.79 25.45
C MET A 731 -30.80 62.01 26.33
N ASN A 732 -29.92 63.02 26.32
CA ASN A 732 -30.09 64.24 27.09
C ASN A 732 -31.23 65.15 26.56
N GLY A 733 -31.55 65.07 25.27
CA GLY A 733 -32.68 65.80 24.66
C GLY A 733 -34.07 65.19 24.91
N PHE A 734 -34.13 63.91 25.31
CA PHE A 734 -35.39 63.19 25.52
C PHE A 734 -35.88 63.26 26.98
N LYS A 735 -34.95 63.44 27.93
CA LYS A 735 -35.22 63.61 29.38
C LYS A 735 -36.11 64.81 29.72
N THR A 736 -36.22 65.81 28.84
CA THR A 736 -36.97 67.06 29.10
C THR A 736 -38.43 67.02 28.62
N LYS A 737 -38.91 65.92 28.01
CA LYS A 737 -40.22 65.88 27.32
C LYS A 737 -41.24 64.84 27.82
N ILE A 738 -40.95 64.08 28.88
CA ILE A 738 -41.83 62.99 29.37
C ILE A 738 -42.10 63.14 30.87
N GLU A 739 -43.35 62.96 31.29
CA GLU A 739 -43.76 62.94 32.70
C GLU A 739 -43.27 61.68 33.46
N ILE A 740 -42.85 61.87 34.71
CA ILE A 740 -42.07 60.93 35.55
C ILE A 740 -42.78 59.58 35.84
N HIS A 741 -44.05 59.44 35.50
CA HIS A 741 -44.86 58.23 35.78
C HIS A 741 -45.34 57.49 34.53
N SER A 742 -44.84 57.84 33.35
CA SER A 742 -45.06 57.09 32.11
C SER A 742 -44.29 55.74 32.12
N PRO A 743 -44.86 54.62 31.61
CA PRO A 743 -44.15 53.33 31.48
C PRO A 743 -42.88 53.43 30.62
N TYR A 744 -42.73 54.50 29.83
CA TYR A 744 -41.53 54.80 29.03
C TYR A 744 -40.41 55.48 29.84
N HIS A 745 -40.63 55.85 31.11
CA HIS A 745 -39.58 56.37 31.99
C HIS A 745 -38.65 55.25 32.51
N ALA A 746 -39.16 54.01 32.63
CA ALA A 746 -38.36 52.83 32.93
C ALA A 746 -37.33 52.53 31.81
N ASN A 747 -37.70 52.78 30.54
CA ASN A 747 -36.83 52.58 29.38
C ASN A 747 -35.60 53.50 29.39
N LEU A 748 -35.70 54.70 29.96
CA LEU A 748 -34.55 55.62 30.13
C LEU A 748 -33.53 55.12 31.17
N LYS A 749 -33.98 54.35 32.17
CA LYS A 749 -33.12 53.69 33.16
C LYS A 749 -32.53 52.39 32.59
N SER A 750 -33.32 51.65 31.80
CA SER A 750 -32.89 50.45 31.06
C SER A 750 -31.83 50.75 29.99
N ILE A 751 -31.89 51.89 29.28
CA ILE A 751 -30.87 52.27 28.28
C ILE A 751 -29.52 52.63 28.94
N LEU A 752 -29.54 53.27 30.12
CA LEU A 752 -28.32 53.52 30.92
C LEU A 752 -27.72 52.22 31.45
N SER A 753 -28.54 51.29 31.95
CA SER A 753 -28.07 49.97 32.40
C SER A 753 -27.66 49.05 31.24
N LEU A 754 -28.24 49.19 30.05
CA LEU A 754 -27.83 48.44 28.84
C LEU A 754 -26.46 48.90 28.33
N LYS A 755 -26.16 50.20 28.42
CA LYS A 755 -24.81 50.72 28.16
C LYS A 755 -23.81 50.27 29.21
N GLU A 756 -24.15 50.38 30.50
CA GLU A 756 -23.26 49.91 31.59
C GLU A 756 -23.03 48.38 31.53
N ALA A 757 -24.04 47.61 31.15
CA ALA A 757 -23.93 46.16 30.93
C ALA A 757 -23.12 45.83 29.66
N ALA A 758 -23.32 46.56 28.55
CA ALA A 758 -22.54 46.37 27.32
C ALA A 758 -21.07 46.78 27.51
N ASP A 759 -20.79 47.86 28.25
CA ASP A 759 -19.42 48.26 28.60
C ASP A 759 -18.76 47.22 29.53
N GLN A 760 -19.50 46.62 30.49
CA GLN A 760 -19.02 45.51 31.32
C GLN A 760 -18.83 44.20 30.55
N GLN A 761 -19.70 43.90 29.58
CA GLN A 761 -19.58 42.73 28.70
C GLN A 761 -18.40 42.88 27.74
N MET A 762 -18.20 44.06 27.16
CA MET A 762 -17.02 44.37 26.35
C MET A 762 -15.75 44.27 27.18
N ASP A 763 -15.73 44.78 28.42
CA ASP A 763 -14.59 44.57 29.33
C ASP A 763 -14.35 43.09 29.66
N THR A 764 -15.41 42.28 29.76
CA THR A 764 -15.31 40.83 30.01
C THR A 764 -14.79 40.08 28.78
N TYR A 765 -15.26 40.42 27.59
CA TYR A 765 -14.78 39.93 26.30
C TYR A 765 -13.29 40.23 26.10
N LEU A 766 -12.90 41.50 26.33
CA LEU A 766 -11.50 41.92 26.26
C LEU A 766 -10.63 41.20 27.30
N LYS A 767 -11.11 41.01 28.54
CA LYS A 767 -10.39 40.22 29.56
C LYS A 767 -10.26 38.74 29.21
N HIS A 768 -11.31 38.14 28.65
CA HIS A 768 -11.29 36.74 28.24
C HIS A 768 -10.30 36.52 27.09
N GLU A 769 -10.31 37.41 26.10
CA GLU A 769 -9.35 37.37 25.00
C GLU A 769 -7.93 37.63 25.51
N LEU A 770 -7.71 38.63 26.38
CA LEU A 770 -6.40 38.85 27.01
C LEU A 770 -5.92 37.65 27.82
N LYS A 771 -6.81 36.91 28.49
CA LYS A 771 -6.48 35.66 29.19
C LYS A 771 -6.12 34.54 28.23
N ARG A 772 -6.82 34.41 27.10
CA ARG A 772 -6.49 33.46 26.03
C ARG A 772 -5.12 33.76 25.43
N GLN A 773 -4.86 35.03 25.12
CA GLN A 773 -3.56 35.50 24.63
C GLN A 773 -2.46 35.28 25.69
N GLY A 774 -2.76 35.46 26.98
CA GLY A 774 -1.86 35.11 28.09
C GLY A 774 -1.49 33.63 28.13
N ALA A 775 -2.46 32.72 27.98
CA ALA A 775 -2.18 31.29 27.90
C ALA A 775 -1.32 30.92 26.68
N THR A 776 -1.54 31.60 25.54
CA THR A 776 -0.68 31.45 24.35
C THR A 776 0.73 31.97 24.61
N GLN A 777 0.89 33.10 25.31
CA GLN A 777 2.20 33.62 25.72
C GLN A 777 2.95 32.69 26.67
N ASP A 778 2.27 32.06 27.62
CA ASP A 778 2.85 31.09 28.54
C ASP A 778 3.34 29.84 27.81
N LEU A 779 2.55 29.36 26.84
CA LEU A 779 2.94 28.24 25.97
C LEU A 779 4.16 28.60 25.11
N ILE A 780 4.15 29.78 24.48
CA ILE A 780 5.30 30.29 23.70
C ILE A 780 6.54 30.37 24.60
N SER A 781 6.41 30.91 25.81
CA SER A 781 7.53 31.05 26.74
C SER A 781 8.10 29.69 27.17
N THR A 782 7.24 28.72 27.46
CA THR A 782 7.63 27.35 27.79
C THR A 782 8.40 26.69 26.64
N GLN A 783 7.89 26.80 25.42
CA GLN A 783 8.52 26.22 24.22
C GLN A 783 9.84 26.93 23.84
N LEU A 784 9.94 28.24 24.06
CA LEU A 784 11.19 28.98 23.91
C LEU A 784 12.23 28.54 24.94
N GLU A 785 11.83 28.25 26.18
CA GLU A 785 12.73 27.76 27.22
C GLU A 785 13.25 26.35 26.94
N GLU A 786 12.37 25.43 26.50
CA GLU A 786 12.75 24.09 26.03
C GLU A 786 13.75 24.17 24.87
N MET A 787 13.45 24.99 23.87
CA MET A 787 14.34 25.21 22.73
C MET A 787 15.69 25.81 23.18
N ASN A 788 15.67 26.75 24.14
CA ASN A 788 16.88 27.34 24.70
C ASN A 788 17.77 26.34 25.44
N GLN A 789 17.20 25.29 26.03
CA GLN A 789 17.96 24.19 26.63
C GLN A 789 18.60 23.33 25.55
N CYS A 790 17.86 22.97 24.50
CA CYS A 790 18.36 22.17 23.38
C CYS A 790 19.47 22.86 22.57
N LEU A 791 19.38 24.17 22.38
CA LEU A 791 20.37 24.97 21.63
C LEU A 791 21.75 25.05 22.31
N SER A 792 21.87 24.60 23.56
CA SER A 792 23.16 24.50 24.25
C SER A 792 23.99 23.26 23.87
N ALA A 793 23.37 22.27 23.20
CA ALA A 793 24.04 21.05 22.73
C ALA A 793 24.62 21.20 21.32
N ASN A 794 25.57 20.33 20.96
CA ASN A 794 26.05 20.23 19.59
C ASN A 794 25.00 19.51 18.71
N LEU A 795 24.11 20.31 18.12
CA LEU A 795 23.08 19.85 17.19
C LEU A 795 23.64 19.61 15.77
N HIS A 796 23.21 18.52 15.14
CA HIS A 796 23.35 18.26 13.70
C HIS A 796 22.55 19.31 12.89
N LEU A 797 22.91 19.51 11.62
CA LEU A 797 22.28 20.52 10.75
C LEU A 797 20.75 20.33 10.66
N ASP A 798 20.28 19.10 10.50
CA ASP A 798 18.84 18.81 10.37
C ASP A 798 18.07 19.09 11.67
N ALA A 799 18.62 18.70 12.82
CA ALA A 799 18.03 19.01 14.12
C ALA A 799 17.98 20.52 14.35
N PHE A 800 19.01 21.26 13.92
CA PHE A 800 19.04 22.71 13.99
C PHE A 800 17.99 23.35 13.06
N ASN A 801 17.81 22.84 11.84
CA ASN A 801 16.76 23.27 10.92
C ASN A 801 15.35 23.05 11.52
N GLY A 802 15.11 21.91 12.18
CA GLY A 802 13.85 21.66 12.88
C GLY A 802 13.54 22.68 13.98
N HIS A 803 14.55 23.09 14.76
CA HIS A 803 14.38 24.14 15.76
C HIS A 803 14.16 25.54 15.16
N LEU A 804 14.80 25.87 14.03
CA LEU A 804 14.54 27.12 13.31
C LEU A 804 13.10 27.18 12.78
N GLU A 805 12.58 26.08 12.25
CA GLU A 805 11.18 26.01 11.80
C GLU A 805 10.19 26.16 12.96
N GLN A 806 10.46 25.50 14.10
CA GLN A 806 9.69 25.69 15.33
C GLN A 806 9.71 27.15 15.78
N PHE A 807 10.88 27.79 15.76
CA PHE A 807 11.03 29.20 16.11
C PHE A 807 10.24 30.13 15.17
N CYS A 808 10.27 29.90 13.86
CA CYS A 808 9.47 30.69 12.90
C CYS A 808 7.97 30.59 13.19
N ARG A 809 7.48 29.39 13.54
CA ARG A 809 6.08 29.19 13.96
C ARG A 809 5.75 29.99 15.21
N LEU A 810 6.62 29.96 16.23
CA LEU A 810 6.45 30.72 17.47
C LEU A 810 6.49 32.24 17.23
N ARG A 811 7.32 32.71 16.28
CA ARG A 811 7.38 34.14 15.88
C ARG A 811 6.02 34.64 15.40
N ASN A 812 5.39 33.87 14.52
CA ASN A 812 4.11 34.24 13.92
C ASN A 812 3.03 34.29 15.00
N GLN A 813 2.99 33.29 15.89
CA GLN A 813 2.06 33.27 17.02
C GLN A 813 2.28 34.48 17.96
N LEU A 814 3.52 34.82 18.30
CA LEU A 814 3.83 35.99 19.14
C LEU A 814 3.44 37.31 18.47
N ASN A 815 3.65 37.45 17.16
CA ASN A 815 3.26 38.63 16.40
C ASN A 815 1.73 38.82 16.36
N ASP A 816 0.98 37.73 16.26
CA ASP A 816 -0.48 37.78 16.30
C ASP A 816 -0.98 38.14 17.71
N CYS A 817 -0.39 37.57 18.78
CA CYS A 817 -0.64 38.00 20.16
C CYS A 817 -0.36 39.50 20.34
N ARG A 818 0.76 39.99 19.80
CA ARG A 818 1.17 41.39 19.89
C ARG A 818 0.16 42.34 19.25
N LYS A 819 -0.29 42.05 18.02
CA LYS A 819 -1.28 42.90 17.32
C LYS A 819 -2.58 43.02 18.13
N THR A 820 -3.07 41.90 18.65
CA THR A 820 -4.30 41.85 19.46
C THR A 820 -4.15 42.65 20.75
N ILE A 821 -3.08 42.44 21.51
CA ILE A 821 -2.85 43.13 22.80
C ILE A 821 -2.62 44.64 22.59
N GLU A 822 -1.82 45.04 21.61
CA GLU A 822 -1.58 46.46 21.30
C GLU A 822 -2.86 47.19 20.85
N PHE A 823 -3.74 46.49 20.12
CA PHE A 823 -5.03 47.04 19.73
C PHE A 823 -5.97 47.24 20.94
N ILE A 824 -6.06 46.24 21.83
CA ILE A 824 -6.87 46.34 23.06
C ILE A 824 -6.33 47.45 23.97
N ALA A 825 -5.01 47.56 24.13
CA ALA A 825 -4.36 48.57 24.94
C ALA A 825 -4.63 50.02 24.46
N LYS A 826 -4.83 50.24 23.16
CA LYS A 826 -5.22 51.56 22.61
C LYS A 826 -6.66 51.96 22.96
N LEU A 827 -7.54 50.99 23.18
CA LEU A 827 -8.96 51.22 23.44
C LEU A 827 -9.30 51.24 24.94
N ASN A 828 -8.72 50.32 25.72
CA ASN A 828 -8.88 50.26 27.16
C ASN A 828 -7.53 49.96 27.86
N PRO A 829 -6.70 50.99 28.11
CA PRO A 829 -5.35 50.83 28.66
C PRO A 829 -5.31 50.16 30.04
N ALA A 830 -6.34 50.40 30.86
CA ALA A 830 -6.41 49.88 32.24
C ALA A 830 -6.65 48.36 32.31
N VAL A 831 -7.29 47.79 31.28
CA VAL A 831 -7.58 46.34 31.21
C VAL A 831 -6.41 45.56 30.59
N ALA A 832 -5.59 46.20 29.76
CA ALA A 832 -4.48 45.56 29.04
C ALA A 832 -3.11 45.66 29.74
N GLU A 833 -2.99 46.42 30.84
CA GLU A 833 -1.70 46.74 31.48
C GLU A 833 -0.85 45.48 31.81
N GLU A 834 -1.47 44.46 32.43
CA GLU A 834 -0.79 43.22 32.80
C GLU A 834 -0.34 42.41 31.56
N SER A 835 -1.19 42.27 30.55
CA SER A 835 -0.88 41.55 29.31
C SER A 835 0.16 42.25 28.44
N VAL A 836 0.21 43.59 28.46
CA VAL A 836 1.26 44.38 27.80
C VAL A 836 2.62 44.14 28.47
N GLN A 837 2.64 44.01 29.81
CA GLN A 837 3.86 43.71 30.56
C GLN A 837 4.33 42.25 30.34
N SER A 838 3.41 41.29 30.27
CA SER A 838 3.71 39.89 29.91
C SER A 838 4.20 39.75 28.47
N LEU A 839 3.60 40.49 27.53
CA LEU A 839 4.04 40.53 26.13
C LEU A 839 5.48 41.07 26.00
N ALA A 840 5.83 42.10 26.76
CA ALA A 840 7.21 42.62 26.78
C ALA A 840 8.20 41.56 27.29
N SER A 841 7.81 40.76 28.28
CA SER A 841 8.63 39.67 28.82
C SER A 841 8.81 38.52 27.81
N ALA A 842 7.72 38.09 27.14
CA ALA A 842 7.78 37.08 26.08
C ALA A 842 8.61 37.55 24.87
N THR A 843 8.49 38.84 24.51
CA THR A 843 9.30 39.45 23.43
C THR A 843 10.78 39.45 23.79
N ALA A 844 11.13 39.77 25.04
CA ALA A 844 12.52 39.73 25.50
C ALA A 844 13.13 38.32 25.47
N GLU A 845 12.37 37.29 25.88
CA GLU A 845 12.83 35.90 25.82
C GLU A 845 12.93 35.39 24.37
N PHE A 846 12.03 35.85 23.49
CA PHE A 846 12.08 35.62 22.05
C PHE A 846 13.36 36.20 21.43
N GLU A 847 13.69 37.46 21.71
CA GLU A 847 14.93 38.10 21.27
C GLU A 847 16.18 37.37 21.77
N LYS A 848 16.19 36.95 23.04
CA LYS A 848 17.29 36.17 23.63
C LYS A 848 17.48 34.84 22.90
N THR A 849 16.39 34.17 22.57
CA THR A 849 16.40 32.90 21.82
C THR A 849 16.84 33.10 20.37
N ALA A 850 16.39 34.19 19.73
CA ALA A 850 16.84 34.62 18.40
C ALA A 850 18.36 34.80 18.35
N ARG A 851 18.95 35.50 19.34
CA ARG A 851 20.41 35.69 19.42
C ARG A 851 21.16 34.37 19.62
N LYS A 852 20.62 33.42 20.38
CA LYS A 852 21.22 32.08 20.53
C LYS A 852 21.14 31.28 19.24
N LEU A 853 20.02 31.31 18.54
CA LEU A 853 19.86 30.71 17.21
C LEU A 853 20.85 31.32 16.22
N GLU A 854 21.02 32.64 16.23
CA GLU A 854 22.01 33.33 15.40
C GLU A 854 23.45 32.91 15.74
N GLN A 855 23.80 32.84 17.02
CA GLN A 855 25.11 32.34 17.48
C GLN A 855 25.34 30.89 17.03
N ARG A 856 24.31 30.04 17.11
CA ARG A 856 24.39 28.65 16.67
C ARG A 856 24.49 28.54 15.15
N ALA A 857 23.73 29.33 14.39
CA ALA A 857 23.84 29.41 12.94
C ALA A 857 25.26 29.84 12.52
N ASN A 858 25.82 30.84 13.19
CA ASN A 858 27.22 31.25 12.99
C ASN A 858 28.20 30.11 13.29
N HIS A 859 27.99 29.37 14.39
CA HIS A 859 28.84 28.22 14.73
C HIS A 859 28.73 27.08 13.70
N VAL A 860 27.53 26.81 13.17
CA VAL A 860 27.30 25.83 12.11
C VAL A 860 28.02 26.27 10.84
N ILE A 861 27.89 27.53 10.44
CA ILE A 861 28.59 28.10 9.27
C ILE A 861 30.11 28.05 9.44
N ASP A 862 30.62 28.36 10.63
CA ASP A 862 32.05 28.27 10.91
C ASP A 862 32.53 26.83 10.90
N SER A 863 31.72 25.89 11.39
CA SER A 863 31.99 24.45 11.30
C SER A 863 32.03 24.00 9.83
N MET A 864 31.07 24.43 9.00
CA MET A 864 31.07 24.19 7.55
C MET A 864 32.34 24.74 6.91
N ARG A 865 32.73 25.99 7.20
CA ARG A 865 33.98 26.60 6.71
C ARG A 865 35.23 25.84 7.14
N MET A 866 35.25 25.31 8.36
CA MET A 866 36.36 24.52 8.88
C MET A 866 36.44 23.12 8.27
N ARG A 867 35.34 22.57 7.72
CA ARG A 867 35.35 21.30 7.00
C ARG A 867 35.61 21.48 5.51
N PHE A 868 34.90 22.40 4.86
CA PHE A 868 35.09 22.79 3.45
C PHE A 868 36.23 23.81 3.30
N THR A 869 37.39 23.52 3.89
CA THR A 869 38.55 24.41 3.76
C THR A 869 39.14 24.32 2.35
N PRO A 870 39.81 25.39 1.87
CA PRO A 870 40.62 25.33 0.65
C PRO A 870 41.65 24.20 0.70
N ARG A 871 42.10 23.82 1.91
CA ARG A 871 42.97 22.67 2.13
C ARG A 871 42.28 21.34 1.86
N ALA A 872 41.10 21.08 2.44
CA ALA A 872 40.35 19.85 2.19
C ALA A 872 39.99 19.71 0.70
N MET A 873 39.55 20.81 0.09
CA MET A 873 39.33 20.90 -1.36
C MET A 873 40.60 20.60 -2.15
N GLY A 874 41.74 21.17 -1.73
CA GLY A 874 43.05 20.91 -2.33
C GLY A 874 43.50 19.46 -2.18
N GLU A 875 43.29 18.84 -1.02
CA GLU A 875 43.59 17.42 -0.75
C GLU A 875 42.76 16.51 -1.66
N LEU A 876 41.47 16.80 -1.83
CA LEU A 876 40.58 16.06 -2.73
C LEU A 876 40.91 16.28 -4.21
N LYS A 877 41.19 17.52 -4.63
CA LYS A 877 41.65 17.83 -6.01
C LYS A 877 42.97 17.14 -6.34
N ASN A 878 43.88 17.10 -5.37
CA ASN A 878 45.19 16.45 -5.51
C ASN A 878 45.12 14.93 -5.31
N LEU A 879 43.94 14.36 -5.02
CA LEU A 879 43.72 12.92 -4.98
C LEU A 879 43.74 12.36 -6.41
N SER A 880 44.94 12.25 -6.97
CA SER A 880 45.17 11.64 -8.27
C SER A 880 45.27 10.13 -8.14
N PHE A 881 44.69 9.38 -9.06
CA PHE A 881 44.91 7.93 -9.15
C PHE A 881 45.92 7.60 -10.25
N ASN A 882 46.77 6.60 -10.00
CA ASN A 882 47.83 6.14 -10.89
C ASN A 882 47.96 4.61 -10.86
N ALA A 883 48.95 4.08 -11.59
CA ALA A 883 49.16 2.63 -11.71
C ALA A 883 49.49 1.92 -10.39
N ASP A 884 50.14 2.60 -9.45
CA ASP A 884 50.46 2.01 -8.15
C ASP A 884 49.20 1.86 -7.28
N ASP A 885 48.13 2.63 -7.57
CA ASP A 885 46.86 2.56 -6.84
C ASP A 885 45.99 1.37 -7.22
N GLU A 886 46.29 0.70 -8.33
CA GLU A 886 45.75 -0.65 -8.57
C GLU A 886 46.28 -1.65 -7.53
N GLY A 887 47.30 -1.29 -6.76
CA GLY A 887 47.70 -1.99 -5.56
C GLY A 887 46.63 -1.90 -4.47
N VAL A 888 46.14 -3.04 -4.00
CA VAL A 888 44.99 -3.10 -3.06
C VAL A 888 45.19 -2.21 -1.83
N GLN A 889 46.41 -2.10 -1.30
CA GLN A 889 46.69 -1.24 -0.15
C GLN A 889 46.63 0.26 -0.50
N ASN A 890 47.16 0.66 -1.65
CA ASN A 890 47.15 2.06 -2.10
C ASN A 890 45.72 2.51 -2.44
N PHE A 891 44.94 1.64 -3.08
CA PHE A 891 43.51 1.84 -3.30
C PHE A 891 42.77 2.11 -2.00
N VAL A 892 42.94 1.25 -0.98
CA VAL A 892 42.27 1.40 0.32
C VAL A 892 42.63 2.72 1.00
N ILE A 893 43.88 3.17 0.92
CA ILE A 893 44.30 4.47 1.49
C ILE A 893 43.57 5.64 0.81
N LYS A 894 43.42 5.59 -0.52
CA LYS A 894 42.71 6.63 -1.27
C LYS A 894 41.20 6.56 -1.07
N GLN A 895 40.64 5.36 -1.00
CA GLN A 895 39.23 5.16 -0.67
C GLN A 895 38.90 5.73 0.71
N ASN A 896 39.73 5.50 1.73
CA ASN A 896 39.54 6.11 3.06
C ASN A 896 39.58 7.65 3.02
N SER A 897 40.26 8.24 2.05
CA SER A 897 40.28 9.70 1.86
C SER A 897 39.01 10.19 1.18
N LEU A 898 38.46 9.43 0.23
CA LEU A 898 37.13 9.67 -0.34
C LEU A 898 36.02 9.48 0.70
N ASP A 899 36.06 8.43 1.51
CA ASP A 899 35.05 8.16 2.52
C ASP A 899 34.99 9.30 3.55
N ARG A 900 36.15 9.85 3.94
CA ARG A 900 36.23 11.05 4.78
C ARG A 900 35.62 12.28 4.10
N ALA A 901 35.86 12.48 2.81
CA ALA A 901 35.26 13.55 2.03
C ALA A 901 33.73 13.38 1.91
N TYR A 902 33.26 12.14 1.74
CA TYR A 902 31.83 11.81 1.72
C TYR A 902 31.16 12.13 3.04
N THR A 903 31.73 11.74 4.19
CA THR A 903 31.19 12.10 5.51
C THR A 903 31.06 13.62 5.68
N GLN A 904 32.01 14.40 5.14
CA GLN A 904 31.93 15.86 5.16
C GLN A 904 30.81 16.43 4.28
N ILE A 905 30.54 15.80 3.13
CA ILE A 905 29.43 16.16 2.24
C ILE A 905 28.08 15.82 2.87
N ASP A 906 27.98 14.64 3.49
CA ASP A 906 26.74 14.09 4.05
C ASP A 906 26.25 14.90 5.27
N GLU A 907 27.16 15.25 6.19
CA GLU A 907 26.86 16.07 7.37
C GLU A 907 26.34 17.48 7.01
N PHE A 908 26.68 17.96 5.82
CA PHE A 908 26.29 19.27 5.31
C PHE A 908 25.73 19.15 3.89
N SER A 909 24.63 18.40 3.75
CA SER A 909 23.95 18.22 2.47
C SER A 909 23.51 19.56 1.85
N VAL A 910 23.43 19.59 0.51
CA VAL A 910 22.93 20.76 -0.25
C VAL A 910 21.55 21.15 0.27
N GLU A 911 20.67 20.17 0.45
CA GLU A 911 19.30 20.32 0.90
C GLU A 911 19.26 20.88 2.33
N GLY A 912 20.10 20.37 3.23
CA GLY A 912 20.20 20.86 4.61
C GLY A 912 20.66 22.32 4.67
N ILE A 913 21.64 22.72 3.84
CA ILE A 913 22.12 24.10 3.75
C ILE A 913 21.08 25.01 3.12
N GLN A 914 20.38 24.57 2.07
CA GLN A 914 19.31 25.33 1.43
C GLN A 914 18.11 25.54 2.36
N CYS A 915 17.75 24.52 3.15
CA CYS A 915 16.74 24.61 4.19
C CYS A 915 17.15 25.63 5.27
N LEU A 916 18.40 25.57 5.74
CA LEU A 916 18.94 26.56 6.67
C LEU A 916 18.87 27.99 6.09
N GLN A 917 19.24 28.15 4.81
CA GLN A 917 19.21 29.43 4.12
C GLN A 917 17.77 29.97 3.96
N SER A 918 16.80 29.12 3.65
CA SER A 918 15.40 29.53 3.46
C SER A 918 14.74 29.90 4.79
N LEU A 919 15.00 29.15 5.85
CA LEU A 919 14.51 29.43 7.21
C LEU A 919 15.10 30.73 7.76
N LEU A 920 16.41 30.94 7.58
CA LEU A 920 17.05 32.19 8.00
C LEU A 920 16.57 33.42 7.20
N LYS A 921 16.06 33.26 5.97
CA LYS A 921 15.51 34.38 5.17
C LYS A 921 14.19 34.89 5.76
N GLN A 922 13.50 34.05 6.52
CA GLN A 922 12.29 34.43 7.25
C GLN A 922 12.64 35.21 8.53
N PHE A 923 13.88 35.14 9.01
CA PHE A 923 14.40 36.10 9.96
C PHE A 923 14.76 37.39 9.19
N GLU A 924 14.05 38.48 9.49
CA GLU A 924 14.26 39.89 9.11
C GLU A 924 15.72 40.36 8.80
N PRO A 925 15.96 41.56 8.21
CA PRO A 925 17.22 41.94 7.53
C PRO A 925 18.53 41.84 8.33
N GLU A 926 18.48 41.59 9.63
CA GLU A 926 19.61 41.38 10.54
C GLU A 926 20.47 40.14 10.17
N THR A 927 19.93 39.17 9.42
CA THR A 927 20.66 37.97 8.97
C THR A 927 21.33 38.10 7.60
N ALA A 928 21.32 39.29 6.97
CA ALA A 928 21.86 39.50 5.63
C ALA A 928 23.33 39.02 5.46
N GLY A 929 24.18 39.25 6.46
CA GLY A 929 25.57 38.77 6.45
C GLY A 929 25.73 37.25 6.61
N ILE A 930 24.75 36.60 7.23
CA ILE A 930 24.70 35.13 7.38
C ILE A 930 24.31 34.49 6.04
N HIS A 931 23.42 35.11 5.28
CA HIS A 931 23.01 34.64 3.94
C HIS A 931 24.15 34.62 2.94
N GLU A 932 24.98 35.66 2.91
CA GLU A 932 26.15 35.72 2.01
C GLU A 932 27.17 34.63 2.37
N ARG A 933 27.41 34.41 3.67
CA ARG A 933 28.29 33.34 4.16
C ARG A 933 27.76 31.95 3.84
N LEU A 934 26.44 31.73 3.98
CA LEU A 934 25.80 30.46 3.61
C LEU A 934 25.82 30.21 2.11
N ALA A 935 25.60 31.25 1.29
CA ALA A 935 25.72 31.14 -0.15
C ALA A 935 27.14 30.72 -0.56
N ALA A 936 28.16 31.33 0.04
CA ALA A 936 29.54 30.91 -0.18
C ALA A 936 29.79 29.45 0.27
N CYS A 937 29.29 29.04 1.45
CA CYS A 937 29.39 27.65 1.90
C CYS A 937 28.69 26.67 0.94
N LEU A 938 27.53 27.05 0.39
CA LEU A 938 26.78 26.25 -0.57
C LEU A 938 27.55 26.09 -1.88
N GLU A 939 28.12 27.17 -2.43
CA GLU A 939 28.97 27.11 -3.61
C GLU A 939 30.19 26.21 -3.38
N TYR A 940 30.87 26.36 -2.23
CA TYR A 940 32.00 25.51 -1.85
C TYR A 940 31.61 24.04 -1.71
N GLN A 941 30.47 23.76 -1.07
CA GLN A 941 29.98 22.40 -0.90
C GLN A 941 29.65 21.77 -2.26
N GLN A 942 29.01 22.50 -3.16
CA GLN A 942 28.67 22.03 -4.51
C GLN A 942 29.93 21.74 -5.34
N GLU A 943 30.93 22.62 -5.30
CA GLU A 943 32.22 22.39 -5.95
C GLU A 943 32.90 21.14 -5.36
N PHE A 944 32.89 21.00 -4.03
CA PHE A 944 33.50 19.87 -3.33
C PHE A 944 32.81 18.55 -3.68
N ALA A 945 31.47 18.54 -3.74
CA ALA A 945 30.67 17.39 -4.13
C ALA A 945 30.90 16.99 -5.60
N ALA A 946 31.05 17.96 -6.50
CA ALA A 946 31.37 17.69 -7.90
C ALA A 946 32.74 17.00 -8.06
N ILE A 947 33.77 17.50 -7.36
CA ILE A 947 35.11 16.90 -7.39
C ILE A 947 35.09 15.51 -6.73
N TYR A 948 34.37 15.36 -5.62
CA TYR A 948 34.18 14.05 -4.98
C TYR A 948 33.54 13.07 -5.97
N SER A 949 32.47 13.45 -6.65
CA SER A 949 31.79 12.59 -7.63
C SER A 949 32.73 12.15 -8.76
N GLU A 950 33.55 13.06 -9.27
CA GLU A 950 34.56 12.74 -10.27
C GLU A 950 35.57 11.71 -9.74
N LYS A 951 36.16 11.95 -8.56
CA LYS A 951 37.16 11.06 -7.97
C LYS A 951 36.57 9.73 -7.48
N ALA A 952 35.32 9.72 -7.04
CA ALA A 952 34.59 8.51 -6.68
C ALA A 952 34.36 7.61 -7.90
N ALA A 953 33.99 8.18 -9.05
CA ALA A 953 33.87 7.44 -10.31
C ALA A 953 35.22 6.84 -10.75
N VAL A 954 36.33 7.57 -10.57
CA VAL A 954 37.68 7.03 -10.81
C VAL A 954 38.00 5.88 -9.85
N SER A 955 37.65 6.01 -8.57
CA SER A 955 37.83 4.96 -7.57
C SER A 955 37.05 3.69 -7.91
N GLU A 956 35.79 3.83 -8.34
CA GLU A 956 34.95 2.72 -8.78
C GLU A 956 35.57 1.98 -9.98
N ASN A 957 36.07 2.72 -10.97
CA ASN A 957 36.79 2.15 -12.11
C ASN A 957 38.01 1.31 -11.67
N ILE A 958 38.76 1.77 -10.66
CA ILE A 958 39.91 1.01 -10.12
C ILE A 958 39.45 -0.22 -9.33
N GLN A 959 38.36 -0.09 -8.59
CA GLN A 959 37.76 -1.23 -7.91
C GLN A 959 37.36 -2.33 -8.91
N ASP A 960 36.77 -1.96 -10.03
CA ASP A 960 36.38 -2.89 -11.09
C ASP A 960 37.59 -3.54 -11.78
N ARG A 961 38.69 -2.80 -11.96
CA ARG A 961 39.99 -3.36 -12.38
C ARG A 961 40.47 -4.44 -11.42
N ILE A 962 40.49 -4.14 -10.13
CA ILE A 962 40.90 -5.10 -9.08
C ILE A 962 39.99 -6.34 -9.09
N LYS A 963 38.66 -6.16 -9.22
CA LYS A 963 37.70 -7.27 -9.34
C LYS A 963 38.00 -8.12 -10.58
N ARG A 964 38.20 -7.50 -11.74
CA ARG A 964 38.47 -8.21 -13.00
C ARG A 964 39.76 -9.01 -12.92
N ARG A 965 40.82 -8.43 -12.34
CA ARG A 965 42.08 -9.10 -12.07
C ARG A 965 41.92 -10.34 -11.17
N ASN A 966 41.15 -10.20 -10.09
CA ASN A 966 40.84 -11.31 -9.20
C ASN A 966 40.08 -12.42 -9.93
N GLN A 967 39.12 -12.08 -10.82
CA GLN A 967 38.40 -13.07 -11.63
C GLN A 967 39.34 -13.85 -12.55
N ILE A 968 40.29 -13.18 -13.22
CA ILE A 968 41.31 -13.85 -14.06
C ILE A 968 42.09 -14.87 -13.23
N LEU A 969 42.54 -14.47 -12.03
CA LEU A 969 43.28 -15.37 -11.14
C LEU A 969 42.46 -16.58 -10.71
N ILE A 970 41.22 -16.36 -10.26
CA ILE A 970 40.34 -17.43 -9.79
C ILE A 970 40.05 -18.41 -10.92
N SER A 971 39.64 -17.89 -12.08
CA SER A 971 39.36 -18.71 -13.26
C SER A 971 40.56 -19.54 -13.67
N PHE A 972 41.76 -18.95 -13.68
CA PHE A 972 42.97 -19.66 -14.10
C PHE A 972 43.47 -20.67 -13.05
N SER A 973 43.34 -20.36 -11.76
CA SER A 973 43.71 -21.29 -10.67
C SER A 973 42.89 -22.57 -10.73
N ASN A 974 41.57 -22.44 -10.96
CA ASN A 974 40.68 -23.58 -11.16
C ASN A 974 41.10 -24.42 -12.38
N ASP A 975 41.45 -23.73 -13.47
CA ASP A 975 41.90 -24.32 -14.73
C ASP A 975 43.24 -25.11 -14.54
N LEU A 976 44.16 -24.60 -13.73
CA LEU A 976 45.40 -25.28 -13.33
C LEU A 976 45.15 -26.50 -12.42
N GLU A 977 44.23 -26.39 -11.47
CA GLU A 977 43.87 -27.50 -10.59
C GLU A 977 43.28 -28.67 -11.40
N ILE A 978 42.34 -28.37 -12.30
CA ILE A 978 41.76 -29.35 -13.23
C ILE A 978 42.86 -29.99 -14.10
N TYR A 979 43.82 -29.19 -14.56
CA TYR A 979 44.98 -29.71 -15.30
C TYR A 979 45.78 -30.71 -14.47
N PHE A 980 46.12 -30.38 -13.22
CA PHE A 980 46.88 -31.28 -12.36
C PHE A 980 46.15 -32.59 -12.08
N GLN A 981 44.86 -32.54 -11.79
CA GLN A 981 44.02 -33.73 -11.58
C GLN A 981 44.04 -34.63 -12.82
N LYS A 982 43.75 -34.07 -14.00
CA LYS A 982 43.74 -34.82 -15.26
C LYS A 982 45.13 -35.35 -15.63
N ARG A 983 46.18 -34.59 -15.37
CA ARG A 983 47.56 -35.00 -15.65
C ARG A 983 47.96 -36.16 -14.75
N ALA A 984 47.63 -36.11 -13.46
CA ALA A 984 47.94 -37.16 -12.50
C ALA A 984 47.31 -38.50 -12.93
N VAL A 985 46.07 -38.48 -13.41
CA VAL A 985 45.39 -39.67 -13.94
C VAL A 985 46.07 -40.16 -15.23
N ARG A 986 46.22 -39.28 -16.24
CA ARG A 986 46.71 -39.67 -17.58
C ARG A 986 48.16 -40.14 -17.60
N HIS A 987 49.01 -39.55 -16.77
CA HIS A 987 50.44 -39.81 -16.76
C HIS A 987 50.90 -40.57 -15.52
N HIS A 988 49.99 -41.18 -14.77
CA HIS A 988 50.33 -41.93 -13.55
C HIS A 988 51.50 -42.90 -13.77
N HIS A 989 51.44 -43.73 -14.82
CA HIS A 989 52.50 -44.68 -15.11
C HIS A 989 53.82 -44.00 -15.50
N LYS A 990 53.77 -42.92 -16.31
CA LYS A 990 54.97 -42.15 -16.68
C LYS A 990 55.64 -41.56 -15.43
N ASP A 991 54.85 -40.95 -14.56
CA ASP A 991 55.33 -40.29 -13.35
C ASP A 991 55.83 -41.30 -12.29
N PHE A 992 55.31 -42.52 -12.29
CA PHE A 992 55.79 -43.61 -11.44
C PHE A 992 57.22 -44.01 -11.79
N PHE A 993 57.57 -44.06 -13.08
CA PHE A 993 58.92 -44.38 -13.53
C PHE A 993 59.87 -43.18 -13.52
N SER A 994 59.37 -41.97 -13.77
CA SER A 994 60.16 -40.74 -13.67
C SER A 994 59.29 -39.52 -13.40
N SER A 995 59.48 -38.89 -12.24
CA SER A 995 58.77 -37.66 -11.86
C SER A 995 59.35 -36.40 -12.51
N ALA A 996 60.47 -36.48 -13.23
CA ALA A 996 61.19 -35.29 -13.69
C ALA A 996 60.33 -34.30 -14.51
N ASP A 997 59.49 -34.80 -15.43
CA ASP A 997 58.56 -33.95 -16.21
C ASP A 997 57.42 -33.38 -15.34
N LYS A 998 56.95 -34.15 -14.35
CA LYS A 998 55.94 -33.69 -13.39
C LYS A 998 56.50 -32.57 -12.51
N ASP A 999 57.71 -32.78 -11.98
CA ASP A 999 58.38 -31.84 -11.08
C ASP A 999 58.77 -30.56 -11.83
N HIS A 1000 59.24 -30.66 -13.08
CA HIS A 1000 59.55 -29.49 -13.90
C HIS A 1000 58.30 -28.64 -14.17
N ARG A 1001 57.19 -29.26 -14.60
CA ARG A 1001 55.91 -28.57 -14.82
C ARG A 1001 55.34 -27.95 -13.55
N ARG A 1002 55.47 -28.66 -12.42
CA ARG A 1002 55.06 -28.15 -11.11
C ARG A 1002 55.89 -26.92 -10.72
N GLY A 1003 57.22 -26.97 -10.87
CA GLY A 1003 58.09 -25.83 -10.57
C GLY A 1003 57.77 -24.60 -11.41
N PHE A 1004 57.47 -24.78 -12.71
CA PHE A 1004 57.00 -23.68 -13.56
C PHE A 1004 55.64 -23.12 -13.11
N ILE A 1005 54.67 -23.98 -12.78
CA ILE A 1005 53.36 -23.54 -12.31
C ILE A 1005 53.46 -22.82 -10.96
N GLU A 1006 54.28 -23.30 -10.04
CA GLU A 1006 54.54 -22.61 -8.77
C GLU A 1006 55.12 -21.22 -9.03
N SER A 1007 56.14 -21.10 -9.90
CA SER A 1007 56.70 -19.80 -10.32
C SER A 1007 55.62 -18.88 -10.91
N LEU A 1008 54.74 -19.42 -11.76
CA LEU A 1008 53.62 -18.70 -12.34
C LEU A 1008 52.60 -18.25 -11.29
N GLU A 1009 52.28 -19.09 -10.30
CA GLU A 1009 51.40 -18.74 -9.17
C GLU A 1009 51.98 -17.58 -8.34
N LEU A 1010 53.31 -17.52 -8.16
CA LEU A 1010 53.96 -16.38 -7.48
C LEU A 1010 53.79 -15.09 -8.28
N LYS A 1011 54.00 -15.16 -9.59
CA LYS A 1011 53.79 -14.01 -10.49
C LYS A 1011 52.32 -13.59 -10.53
N LEU A 1012 51.38 -14.55 -10.49
CA LEU A 1012 49.95 -14.29 -10.40
C LEU A 1012 49.57 -13.65 -9.07
N ALA A 1013 50.15 -14.09 -7.94
CA ALA A 1013 49.94 -13.44 -6.65
C ALA A 1013 50.45 -12.00 -6.65
N LYS A 1014 51.61 -11.74 -7.27
CA LYS A 1014 52.14 -10.38 -7.46
C LYS A 1014 51.24 -9.54 -8.38
N PHE A 1015 50.77 -10.10 -9.49
CA PHE A 1015 49.79 -9.45 -10.36
C PHE A 1015 48.53 -9.08 -9.57
N LYS A 1016 47.96 -10.03 -8.81
CA LYS A 1016 46.81 -9.78 -7.92
C LYS A 1016 47.04 -8.59 -6.99
N ALA A 1017 48.24 -8.47 -6.44
CA ALA A 1017 48.60 -7.43 -5.49
C ALA A 1017 48.93 -6.08 -6.14
N THR A 1018 49.47 -6.06 -7.36
CA THR A 1018 50.13 -4.87 -7.96
C THR A 1018 49.61 -4.46 -9.33
N GLY A 1019 48.84 -5.30 -10.03
CA GLY A 1019 48.42 -5.07 -11.41
C GLY A 1019 49.51 -5.30 -12.46
N GLN A 1020 50.75 -5.63 -12.07
CA GLN A 1020 51.85 -5.84 -13.02
C GLN A 1020 51.67 -7.11 -13.84
N THR A 1021 51.59 -6.97 -15.17
CA THR A 1021 51.33 -8.07 -16.11
C THR A 1021 52.56 -8.61 -16.83
N ASN A 1022 53.58 -7.76 -17.02
CA ASN A 1022 54.78 -8.11 -17.80
C ASN A 1022 55.50 -9.35 -17.24
N GLU A 1023 55.63 -9.47 -15.91
CA GLU A 1023 56.33 -10.63 -15.32
C GLU A 1023 55.65 -11.97 -15.63
N ILE A 1024 54.33 -11.98 -15.81
CA ILE A 1024 53.59 -13.18 -16.21
C ILE A 1024 53.79 -13.44 -17.70
N LEU A 1025 53.62 -12.40 -18.52
CA LEU A 1025 53.76 -12.52 -19.97
C LEU A 1025 55.17 -12.96 -20.35
N ASP A 1026 56.20 -12.39 -19.72
CA ASP A 1026 57.61 -12.76 -19.93
C ASP A 1026 57.88 -14.19 -19.49
N LEU A 1027 57.33 -14.64 -18.35
CA LEU A 1027 57.48 -16.01 -17.88
C LEU A 1027 56.84 -17.01 -18.86
N VAL A 1028 55.61 -16.74 -19.30
CA VAL A 1028 54.90 -17.58 -20.27
C VAL A 1028 55.61 -17.57 -21.63
N GLU A 1029 56.12 -16.44 -22.07
CA GLU A 1029 56.81 -16.32 -23.35
C GLU A 1029 58.18 -17.00 -23.37
N ASN A 1030 58.96 -16.86 -22.30
CA ASN A 1030 60.33 -17.37 -22.24
C ASN A 1030 60.38 -18.85 -21.84
N GLU A 1031 59.63 -19.24 -20.81
CA GLU A 1031 59.68 -20.59 -20.24
C GLU A 1031 58.46 -21.43 -20.65
N GLY A 1032 57.30 -20.81 -20.89
CA GLY A 1032 56.08 -21.52 -21.29
C GLY A 1032 56.24 -22.31 -22.60
N LYS A 1033 57.12 -21.84 -23.50
CA LYS A 1033 57.44 -22.50 -24.80
C LYS A 1033 58.07 -23.89 -24.64
N GLU A 1034 58.60 -24.24 -23.48
CA GLU A 1034 59.14 -25.58 -23.19
C GLU A 1034 58.02 -26.61 -22.95
N TYR A 1035 56.81 -26.14 -22.60
CA TYR A 1035 55.68 -26.98 -22.23
C TYR A 1035 54.72 -27.25 -23.38
N ARG A 1036 55.25 -27.40 -24.60
CA ARG A 1036 54.45 -27.71 -25.81
C ARG A 1036 53.64 -28.99 -25.57
N GLY A 1037 52.33 -28.85 -25.62
CA GLY A 1037 51.42 -29.96 -25.37
C GLY A 1037 49.97 -29.51 -25.42
N VAL A 1038 49.08 -30.47 -25.60
CA VAL A 1038 47.66 -30.21 -25.87
C VAL A 1038 46.90 -29.75 -24.62
N TYR A 1039 47.52 -29.69 -23.43
CA TYR A 1039 46.81 -29.40 -22.17
C TYR A 1039 47.32 -28.16 -21.45
N LEU A 1040 48.63 -28.06 -21.16
CA LEU A 1040 49.16 -26.89 -20.45
C LEU A 1040 49.32 -25.66 -21.36
N GLN A 1041 49.76 -25.84 -22.62
CA GLN A 1041 49.93 -24.71 -23.53
C GLN A 1041 48.62 -23.94 -23.80
N PRO A 1042 47.46 -24.60 -24.04
CA PRO A 1042 46.19 -23.89 -24.23
C PRO A 1042 45.77 -23.09 -23.00
N LEU A 1043 46.04 -23.60 -21.80
CA LEU A 1043 45.83 -22.89 -20.54
C LEU A 1043 46.68 -21.62 -20.46
N LEU A 1044 47.98 -21.73 -20.74
CA LEU A 1044 48.88 -20.58 -20.77
C LEU A 1044 48.49 -19.55 -21.85
N ASN A 1045 47.97 -20.04 -22.98
CA ASN A 1045 47.40 -19.18 -24.02
C ASN A 1045 46.15 -18.44 -23.51
N ARG A 1046 45.21 -19.12 -22.84
CA ARG A 1046 44.03 -18.49 -22.23
C ARG A 1046 44.42 -17.43 -21.20
N LEU A 1047 45.41 -17.71 -20.34
CA LEU A 1047 45.93 -16.71 -19.39
C LEU A 1047 46.52 -15.51 -20.11
N THR A 1048 47.37 -15.75 -21.12
CA THR A 1048 47.99 -14.69 -21.93
C THR A 1048 46.93 -13.80 -22.56
N LEU A 1049 45.87 -14.38 -23.12
CA LEU A 1049 44.75 -13.64 -23.72
C LEU A 1049 43.97 -12.85 -22.68
N ALA A 1050 43.67 -13.45 -21.52
CA ALA A 1050 42.95 -12.78 -20.44
C ALA A 1050 43.73 -11.56 -19.93
N ILE A 1051 45.05 -11.70 -19.75
CA ILE A 1051 45.94 -10.62 -19.34
C ILE A 1051 46.08 -9.54 -20.43
N LYS A 1052 46.27 -9.93 -21.70
CA LYS A 1052 46.34 -8.96 -22.80
C LYS A 1052 45.03 -8.19 -22.97
N ASN A 1053 43.89 -8.87 -22.86
CA ASN A 1053 42.57 -8.22 -22.92
C ASN A 1053 42.34 -7.30 -21.71
N TYR A 1054 42.81 -7.69 -20.51
CA TYR A 1054 42.81 -6.81 -19.34
C TYR A 1054 43.66 -5.56 -19.61
N ASN A 1055 44.88 -5.69 -20.13
CA ASN A 1055 45.73 -4.55 -20.46
C ASN A 1055 45.08 -3.62 -21.50
N LYS A 1056 44.33 -4.15 -22.47
CA LYS A 1056 43.56 -3.33 -23.44
C LYS A 1056 42.42 -2.54 -22.79
N GLN A 1057 41.90 -3.00 -21.65
CA GLN A 1057 40.88 -2.30 -20.86
C GLN A 1057 41.45 -1.20 -19.98
N VAL A 1058 42.75 -1.26 -19.65
CA VAL A 1058 43.41 -0.26 -18.82
C VAL A 1058 43.71 0.97 -19.68
N PRO A 1059 43.02 2.11 -19.48
CA PRO A 1059 43.34 3.34 -20.21
C PRO A 1059 44.72 3.86 -19.85
N SER A 1060 45.28 4.70 -20.74
CA SER A 1060 46.58 5.35 -20.54
C SER A 1060 46.61 6.28 -19.31
N THR A 1061 45.44 6.79 -18.91
CA THR A 1061 45.26 7.59 -17.68
C THR A 1061 44.24 6.92 -16.79
N TYR A 1062 44.52 6.85 -15.49
CA TYR A 1062 43.67 6.13 -14.54
C TYR A 1062 42.33 6.83 -14.29
N GLU A 1063 42.22 8.09 -14.66
CA GLU A 1063 40.99 8.88 -14.56
C GLU A 1063 39.97 8.57 -15.68
N ALA A 1064 40.39 7.88 -16.74
CA ALA A 1064 39.47 7.47 -17.79
C ALA A 1064 38.68 6.19 -17.39
N PRO A 1065 37.46 6.01 -17.93
CA PRO A 1065 36.61 4.86 -17.62
C PRO A 1065 37.30 3.52 -17.94
N PHE A 1066 37.07 2.52 -17.09
CA PHE A 1066 37.54 1.15 -17.31
C PHE A 1066 36.54 0.37 -18.19
N HIS A 1067 36.54 0.67 -19.48
CA HIS A 1067 35.66 0.00 -20.44
C HIS A 1067 36.41 -0.35 -21.73
N TYR A 1068 36.29 -1.59 -22.17
CA TYR A 1068 36.73 -2.02 -23.49
C TYR A 1068 35.57 -2.66 -24.21
N GLU A 1069 35.04 -1.94 -25.18
CA GLU A 1069 34.23 -2.54 -26.21
C GLU A 1069 35.12 -3.19 -27.26
N GLU A 1070 35.03 -4.51 -27.36
CA GLU A 1070 35.68 -5.24 -28.44
C GLU A 1070 35.05 -4.81 -29.76
N LYS A 1071 35.82 -4.01 -30.50
CA LYS A 1071 35.44 -3.47 -31.79
C LYS A 1071 35.16 -4.62 -32.77
N HIS A 1072 33.99 -4.61 -33.40
CA HIS A 1072 33.61 -5.61 -34.40
C HIS A 1072 32.89 -4.93 -35.58
N PHE A 1073 33.10 -5.45 -36.77
CA PHE A 1073 32.41 -4.96 -37.95
C PHE A 1073 31.04 -5.63 -38.09
N SER A 1074 30.06 -4.87 -38.57
CA SER A 1074 28.95 -5.50 -39.27
C SER A 1074 29.47 -6.14 -40.57
N GLU A 1075 28.76 -7.15 -41.07
CA GLU A 1075 29.16 -7.82 -42.32
C GLU A 1075 29.30 -6.82 -43.48
N GLN A 1076 28.40 -5.84 -43.56
CA GLN A 1076 28.45 -4.76 -44.55
C GLN A 1076 29.69 -3.87 -44.39
N GLN A 1077 30.01 -3.42 -43.17
CA GLN A 1077 31.19 -2.59 -42.93
C GLN A 1077 32.50 -3.33 -43.27
N ARG A 1078 32.55 -4.63 -42.94
CA ARG A 1078 33.68 -5.49 -43.29
C ARG A 1078 33.85 -5.58 -44.81
N GLU A 1079 32.77 -5.83 -45.55
CA GLU A 1079 32.82 -5.85 -47.01
C GLU A 1079 33.23 -4.53 -47.63
N GLU A 1080 32.69 -3.42 -47.12
CA GLU A 1080 33.02 -2.08 -47.59
C GLU A 1080 34.50 -1.77 -47.36
N LEU A 1081 35.03 -2.08 -46.18
CA LEU A 1081 36.44 -1.87 -45.89
C LEU A 1081 37.32 -2.78 -46.76
N LEU A 1082 36.98 -4.06 -46.91
CA LEU A 1082 37.74 -4.97 -47.77
C LEU A 1082 37.71 -4.52 -49.24
N LYS A 1083 36.61 -3.96 -49.74
CA LYS A 1083 36.55 -3.33 -51.08
C LYS A 1083 37.46 -2.11 -51.17
N LYS A 1084 37.49 -1.24 -50.15
CA LYS A 1084 38.43 -0.10 -50.08
C LYS A 1084 39.88 -0.56 -50.11
N ILE A 1085 40.23 -1.59 -49.33
CA ILE A 1085 41.57 -2.19 -49.33
C ILE A 1085 41.88 -2.80 -50.69
N GLN A 1086 40.92 -3.47 -51.33
CA GLN A 1086 41.10 -4.12 -52.64
C GLN A 1086 41.50 -3.12 -53.73
N VAL A 1087 40.96 -1.89 -53.70
CA VAL A 1087 41.32 -0.82 -54.63
C VAL A 1087 42.81 -0.44 -54.52
N LYS A 1088 43.40 -0.54 -53.32
CA LYS A 1088 44.82 -0.23 -53.08
C LYS A 1088 45.73 -1.43 -53.21
N ASN A 1089 45.29 -2.57 -52.70
CA ASN A 1089 46.06 -3.80 -52.60
C ASN A 1089 45.11 -5.00 -52.66
N VAL A 1090 44.84 -5.46 -53.88
CA VAL A 1090 43.97 -6.60 -54.19
C VAL A 1090 44.40 -7.84 -53.40
N GLU A 1091 45.70 -8.11 -53.37
CA GLU A 1091 46.28 -9.27 -52.70
C GLU A 1091 45.96 -9.28 -51.20
N THR A 1092 46.13 -8.15 -50.51
CA THR A 1092 45.83 -8.04 -49.07
C THR A 1092 44.34 -8.26 -48.79
N ALA A 1093 43.45 -7.67 -49.58
CA ALA A 1093 42.01 -7.85 -49.43
C ALA A 1093 41.58 -9.32 -49.66
N GLU A 1094 42.05 -9.95 -50.74
CA GLU A 1094 41.74 -11.36 -51.05
C GLU A 1094 42.20 -12.31 -49.94
N ARG A 1095 43.35 -12.04 -49.34
CA ARG A 1095 43.86 -12.88 -48.25
C ARG A 1095 43.07 -12.70 -46.96
N MET A 1096 42.62 -11.48 -46.64
CA MET A 1096 41.71 -11.25 -45.51
C MET A 1096 40.37 -11.96 -45.74
N TYR A 1097 39.82 -11.92 -46.96
CA TYR A 1097 38.65 -12.72 -47.33
C TYR A 1097 38.89 -14.22 -47.11
N SER A 1098 40.05 -14.74 -47.51
CA SER A 1098 40.42 -16.15 -47.29
C SER A 1098 40.49 -16.51 -45.80
N LEU A 1099 41.01 -15.60 -44.97
CA LEU A 1099 41.06 -15.78 -43.51
C LEU A 1099 39.65 -15.84 -42.91
N TYR A 1100 38.76 -14.89 -43.22
CA TYR A 1100 37.35 -14.95 -42.75
C TYR A 1100 36.64 -16.21 -43.23
N LYS A 1101 36.84 -16.62 -44.50
CA LYS A 1101 36.28 -17.87 -45.03
C LYS A 1101 36.75 -19.09 -44.22
N SER A 1102 38.03 -19.11 -43.82
CA SER A 1102 38.61 -20.18 -43.02
C SER A 1102 38.05 -20.19 -41.59
N ILE A 1103 37.85 -19.02 -40.99
CA ILE A 1103 37.21 -18.88 -39.67
C ILE A 1103 35.71 -19.28 -39.74
N GLN A 1104 35.00 -18.89 -40.81
CA GLN A 1104 33.61 -19.30 -41.01
C GLN A 1104 33.48 -20.82 -41.16
N ALA A 1105 34.45 -21.49 -41.80
CA ALA A 1105 34.48 -22.95 -41.86
C ALA A 1105 34.62 -23.58 -40.46
N MET A 1106 35.37 -22.96 -39.54
CA MET A 1106 35.41 -23.37 -38.13
C MET A 1106 34.06 -23.18 -37.44
N LYS A 1107 33.36 -22.07 -37.71
CA LYS A 1107 32.02 -21.82 -37.16
C LYS A 1107 31.01 -22.89 -37.59
N VAL A 1108 30.92 -23.15 -38.89
CA VAL A 1108 30.03 -24.17 -39.48
C VAL A 1108 30.36 -25.57 -38.93
N TYR A 1109 31.65 -25.88 -38.80
CA TYR A 1109 32.07 -27.13 -38.16
C TYR A 1109 31.61 -27.20 -36.71
N GLY A 1110 31.79 -26.13 -35.93
CA GLY A 1110 31.31 -26.05 -34.55
C GLY A 1110 29.78 -26.23 -34.43
N GLU A 1111 29.00 -25.60 -35.30
CA GLU A 1111 27.54 -25.76 -35.37
C GLU A 1111 27.13 -27.20 -35.67
N THR A 1112 27.83 -27.85 -36.61
CA THR A 1112 27.63 -29.27 -36.92
C THR A 1112 28.01 -30.16 -35.73
N LEU A 1113 29.13 -29.84 -35.09
CA LEU A 1113 29.68 -30.61 -33.97
C LEU A 1113 28.80 -30.50 -32.71
N LYS A 1114 28.07 -29.39 -32.50
CA LYS A 1114 27.15 -29.22 -31.36
C LYS A 1114 26.10 -30.32 -31.26
N VAL A 1115 25.72 -30.92 -32.39
CA VAL A 1115 24.71 -32.00 -32.45
C VAL A 1115 25.17 -33.25 -31.71
N GLU A 1116 26.45 -33.59 -31.82
CA GLU A 1116 27.03 -34.82 -31.25
C GLU A 1116 27.89 -34.57 -30.01
N HIS A 1117 28.48 -33.37 -29.92
CA HIS A 1117 29.45 -32.96 -28.92
C HIS A 1117 29.23 -31.49 -28.56
N GLU A 1118 28.16 -31.20 -27.81
CA GLU A 1118 27.70 -29.85 -27.49
C GLU A 1118 28.80 -28.93 -26.96
N LYS A 1119 29.63 -29.43 -26.03
CA LYS A 1119 30.72 -28.66 -25.43
C LYS A 1119 31.79 -28.27 -26.45
N GLU A 1120 32.33 -29.25 -27.17
CA GLU A 1120 33.36 -29.04 -28.20
C GLU A 1120 32.82 -28.17 -29.35
N GLY A 1121 31.58 -28.40 -29.78
CA GLY A 1121 30.90 -27.60 -30.80
C GLY A 1121 30.68 -26.16 -30.38
N THR A 1122 30.22 -25.92 -29.14
CA THR A 1122 30.07 -24.57 -28.58
C THR A 1122 31.40 -23.85 -28.47
N THR A 1123 32.44 -24.56 -28.03
CA THR A 1123 33.80 -24.01 -27.94
C THR A 1123 34.32 -23.59 -29.32
N ALA A 1124 34.12 -24.40 -30.37
CA ALA A 1124 34.53 -24.08 -31.73
C ALA A 1124 33.78 -22.88 -32.32
N VAL A 1125 32.47 -22.76 -32.08
CA VAL A 1125 31.67 -21.58 -32.48
C VAL A 1125 32.18 -20.33 -31.78
N GLN A 1126 32.31 -20.36 -30.46
CA GLN A 1126 32.79 -19.20 -29.67
C GLN A 1126 34.19 -18.76 -30.11
N LEU A 1127 35.11 -19.71 -30.31
CA LEU A 1127 36.46 -19.41 -30.77
C LEU A 1127 36.44 -18.80 -32.18
N SER A 1128 35.61 -19.29 -33.10
CA SER A 1128 35.48 -18.70 -34.44
C SER A 1128 34.97 -17.25 -34.42
N GLU A 1129 34.01 -16.94 -33.55
CA GLU A 1129 33.47 -15.59 -33.39
C GLU A 1129 34.51 -14.66 -32.78
N GLN A 1130 35.22 -15.12 -31.75
CA GLN A 1130 36.30 -14.37 -31.11
C GLN A 1130 37.47 -14.11 -32.08
N LEU A 1131 37.87 -15.11 -32.88
CA LEU A 1131 38.89 -14.93 -33.93
C LEU A 1131 38.43 -13.92 -34.98
N SER A 1132 37.18 -13.97 -35.42
CA SER A 1132 36.62 -12.99 -36.37
C SER A 1132 36.68 -11.57 -35.82
N ARG A 1133 36.30 -11.38 -34.55
CA ARG A 1133 36.40 -10.07 -33.87
C ARG A 1133 37.84 -9.57 -33.78
N ARG A 1134 38.82 -10.45 -33.62
CA ARG A 1134 40.23 -10.06 -33.64
C ARG A 1134 40.71 -9.59 -35.01
N VAL A 1135 40.24 -10.23 -36.08
CA VAL A 1135 40.50 -9.73 -37.45
C VAL A 1135 39.82 -8.37 -37.63
N ASP A 1136 38.56 -8.22 -37.19
CA ASP A 1136 37.84 -6.95 -37.28
C ASP A 1136 38.56 -5.82 -36.52
N ALA A 1137 38.98 -6.08 -35.27
CA ALA A 1137 39.73 -5.12 -34.45
C ALA A 1137 41.04 -4.69 -35.12
N PHE A 1138 41.81 -5.65 -35.64
CA PHE A 1138 43.05 -5.36 -36.38
C PHE A 1138 42.80 -4.50 -37.62
N LEU A 1139 41.75 -4.81 -38.38
CA LEU A 1139 41.36 -4.03 -39.56
C LEU A 1139 40.90 -2.61 -39.19
N MET A 1140 40.16 -2.44 -38.09
CA MET A 1140 39.72 -1.12 -37.60
C MET A 1140 40.89 -0.27 -37.08
N GLU A 1141 41.76 -0.84 -36.26
CA GLU A 1141 42.94 -0.15 -35.71
C GLU A 1141 43.92 0.31 -36.79
N ASN A 1142 43.83 -0.28 -37.99
CA ASN A 1142 44.69 0.01 -39.12
C ASN A 1142 43.90 0.45 -40.36
N GLU A 1143 42.63 0.86 -40.23
CA GLU A 1143 41.76 1.18 -41.36
C GLU A 1143 42.39 2.22 -42.27
N VAL A 1144 42.93 3.30 -41.70
CA VAL A 1144 43.57 4.38 -42.45
C VAL A 1144 44.78 3.86 -43.24
N SER A 1145 45.71 3.14 -42.59
CA SER A 1145 46.90 2.61 -43.26
C SER A 1145 46.55 1.59 -44.35
N LEU A 1146 45.56 0.73 -44.10
CA LEU A 1146 45.10 -0.29 -45.04
C LEU A 1146 44.31 0.30 -46.21
N SER A 1147 43.48 1.32 -45.98
CA SER A 1147 42.65 1.94 -47.03
C SER A 1147 43.40 2.98 -47.87
N GLU A 1148 44.46 3.60 -47.33
CA GLU A 1148 45.27 4.57 -48.06
C GLU A 1148 46.46 3.90 -48.77
N ASN A 1149 47.20 3.07 -48.04
CA ASN A 1149 48.49 2.50 -48.47
C ASN A 1149 48.44 1.01 -48.76
N GLY A 1150 47.32 0.34 -48.47
CA GLY A 1150 47.17 -1.10 -48.70
C GLY A 1150 48.09 -1.98 -47.85
N THR A 1151 48.73 -1.43 -46.81
CA THR A 1151 49.74 -2.13 -46.00
C THR A 1151 49.74 -1.65 -44.54
N VAL A 1152 50.23 -2.48 -43.63
CA VAL A 1152 50.54 -2.12 -42.23
C VAL A 1152 52.02 -2.34 -41.94
N SER A 1153 52.54 -1.69 -40.90
CA SER A 1153 53.90 -1.93 -40.42
C SER A 1153 54.12 -3.38 -39.98
N GLU A 1154 55.33 -3.89 -40.18
CA GLU A 1154 55.71 -5.25 -39.81
C GLU A 1154 55.47 -5.55 -38.33
N GLU A 1155 55.84 -4.64 -37.42
CA GLU A 1155 55.64 -4.76 -35.98
C GLU A 1155 54.17 -5.02 -35.62
N LYS A 1156 53.26 -4.13 -36.03
CA LYS A 1156 51.81 -4.30 -35.81
C LYS A 1156 51.27 -5.61 -36.37
N PHE A 1157 51.78 -6.08 -37.51
CA PHE A 1157 51.35 -7.37 -38.07
C PHE A 1157 51.90 -8.55 -37.26
N GLN A 1158 53.15 -8.49 -36.79
CA GLN A 1158 53.74 -9.53 -35.93
C GLN A 1158 53.00 -9.62 -34.59
N ASP A 1159 52.60 -8.49 -34.02
CA ASP A 1159 51.78 -8.45 -32.81
C ASP A 1159 50.42 -9.11 -33.03
N PHE A 1160 49.75 -8.78 -34.14
CA PHE A 1160 48.49 -9.41 -34.53
C PHE A 1160 48.65 -10.91 -34.79
N ASP A 1161 49.64 -11.34 -35.58
CA ASP A 1161 49.89 -12.77 -35.87
C ASP A 1161 50.13 -13.56 -34.58
N THR A 1162 50.95 -13.01 -33.67
CA THR A 1162 51.23 -13.64 -32.38
C THR A 1162 49.98 -13.74 -31.53
N ASP A 1163 49.24 -12.63 -31.37
CA ASP A 1163 48.01 -12.57 -30.58
C ASP A 1163 46.90 -13.47 -31.15
N PHE A 1164 46.77 -13.52 -32.48
CA PHE A 1164 45.81 -14.37 -33.19
C PHE A 1164 46.15 -15.86 -33.06
N ARG A 1165 47.43 -16.24 -33.18
CA ARG A 1165 47.88 -17.63 -32.99
C ARG A 1165 47.66 -18.12 -31.57
N VAL A 1166 47.97 -17.30 -30.57
CA VAL A 1166 47.71 -17.62 -29.17
C VAL A 1166 46.21 -17.87 -28.97
N HIS A 1167 45.34 -17.05 -29.57
CA HIS A 1167 43.90 -17.26 -29.52
C HIS A 1167 43.46 -18.55 -30.22
N LEU A 1168 43.94 -18.78 -31.45
CA LEU A 1168 43.59 -19.96 -32.25
C LEU A 1168 43.93 -21.27 -31.51
N HIS A 1169 45.02 -21.29 -30.76
CA HIS A 1169 45.47 -22.44 -29.97
C HIS A 1169 45.00 -22.42 -28.50
N SER A 1170 44.11 -21.52 -28.12
CA SER A 1170 43.64 -21.38 -26.72
C SER A 1170 42.68 -22.47 -26.27
N GLN A 1171 42.09 -23.24 -27.21
CA GLN A 1171 41.09 -24.28 -26.93
C GLN A 1171 41.50 -25.67 -27.43
N ASP A 1172 42.80 -25.87 -27.75
CA ASP A 1172 43.29 -27.16 -28.26
C ASP A 1172 43.09 -28.31 -27.26
N ASP A 1173 43.03 -28.02 -25.96
CA ASP A 1173 42.77 -29.01 -24.91
C ASP A 1173 41.35 -29.57 -24.99
N VAL A 1174 40.36 -28.71 -25.24
CA VAL A 1174 38.96 -29.10 -25.46
C VAL A 1174 38.81 -29.82 -26.79
N MET A 1175 39.41 -29.28 -27.86
CA MET A 1175 39.28 -29.82 -29.21
C MET A 1175 40.14 -31.06 -29.48
N SER A 1176 40.99 -31.46 -28.53
CA SER A 1176 41.89 -32.61 -28.63
C SER A 1176 41.18 -33.94 -28.92
N LYS A 1177 39.91 -34.09 -28.51
CA LYS A 1177 39.11 -35.28 -28.83
C LYS A 1177 38.71 -35.35 -30.30
N GLN A 1178 38.59 -34.21 -30.97
CA GLN A 1178 38.24 -34.07 -32.37
C GLN A 1178 39.47 -33.79 -33.26
N ARG A 1179 40.66 -34.19 -32.80
CA ARG A 1179 41.95 -33.80 -33.38
C ARG A 1179 42.08 -34.06 -34.88
N LYS A 1180 41.49 -35.15 -35.38
CA LYS A 1180 41.53 -35.52 -36.82
C LYS A 1180 40.89 -34.46 -37.72
N THR A 1181 39.84 -33.79 -37.24
CA THR A 1181 39.10 -32.77 -38.00
C THR A 1181 39.51 -31.36 -37.58
N TRP A 1182 39.85 -31.17 -36.31
CA TRP A 1182 40.30 -29.89 -35.75
C TRP A 1182 41.63 -29.39 -36.36
N LEU A 1183 42.64 -30.26 -36.44
CA LEU A 1183 43.97 -29.86 -36.93
C LEU A 1183 43.96 -29.34 -38.39
N PRO A 1184 43.25 -29.97 -39.35
CA PRO A 1184 43.08 -29.40 -40.68
C PRO A 1184 42.44 -28.01 -40.69
N ILE A 1185 41.42 -27.76 -39.85
CA ILE A 1185 40.72 -26.46 -39.79
C ILE A 1185 41.67 -25.38 -39.25
N VAL A 1186 42.36 -25.66 -38.13
CA VAL A 1186 43.38 -24.77 -37.56
C VAL A 1186 44.52 -24.54 -38.57
N GLY A 1187 44.95 -25.60 -39.26
CA GLY A 1187 45.97 -25.53 -40.30
C GLY A 1187 45.57 -24.62 -41.47
N ASN A 1188 44.32 -24.71 -41.93
CA ASN A 1188 43.78 -23.86 -42.99
C ASN A 1188 43.70 -22.39 -42.55
N ILE A 1189 43.30 -22.11 -41.32
CA ILE A 1189 43.31 -20.74 -40.76
C ILE A 1189 44.75 -20.21 -40.66
N LEU A 1190 45.71 -21.01 -40.18
CA LEU A 1190 47.12 -20.59 -40.13
C LEU A 1190 47.72 -20.37 -41.52
N ILE A 1191 47.36 -21.19 -42.52
CA ILE A 1191 47.76 -20.98 -43.92
C ILE A 1191 47.17 -19.68 -44.43
N SER A 1192 45.88 -19.41 -44.17
CA SER A 1192 45.22 -18.17 -44.55
C SER A 1192 45.77 -16.94 -43.82
N LEU A 1193 46.23 -17.08 -42.57
CA LEU A 1193 46.90 -16.01 -41.81
C LEU A 1193 48.31 -15.75 -42.33
N CYS A 1194 49.09 -16.81 -42.59
CA CYS A 1194 50.43 -16.70 -43.18
C CYS A 1194 50.38 -16.17 -44.61
N SER A 1195 49.35 -16.55 -45.37
CA SER A 1195 49.12 -16.00 -46.70
C SER A 1195 48.61 -14.56 -46.59
N ALA A 1196 47.74 -14.20 -45.64
CA ALA A 1196 47.37 -12.81 -45.33
C ALA A 1196 48.51 -11.91 -44.88
N GLY A 1197 49.59 -12.50 -44.36
CA GLY A 1197 50.74 -11.74 -43.90
C GLY A 1197 51.53 -11.02 -44.98
N LEU A 1198 51.61 -9.70 -44.81
CA LEU A 1198 52.62 -8.79 -45.36
C LEU A 1198 54.08 -9.23 -45.05
N ALA A 1199 54.28 -10.24 -44.20
CA ALA A 1199 55.55 -10.85 -43.86
C ALA A 1199 56.33 -11.39 -45.09
N LEU A 1200 55.66 -11.74 -46.19
CA LEU A 1200 56.37 -12.08 -47.44
C LEU A 1200 57.13 -10.86 -47.99
N VAL A 1201 56.54 -9.68 -48.00
CA VAL A 1201 57.17 -8.45 -48.52
C VAL A 1201 58.24 -7.93 -47.55
N ALA A 1202 57.98 -7.92 -46.25
CA ALA A 1202 58.92 -7.45 -45.23
C ALA A 1202 60.11 -8.41 -45.03
N LYS A 1203 59.89 -9.74 -45.00
CA LYS A 1203 60.97 -10.73 -44.91
C LYS A 1203 61.80 -10.80 -46.19
N LEU A 1204 61.19 -10.66 -47.38
CA LEU A 1204 61.93 -10.54 -48.64
C LEU A 1204 62.76 -9.25 -48.68
N ALA A 1205 62.26 -8.14 -48.12
CA ALA A 1205 63.04 -6.90 -47.98
C ALA A 1205 64.19 -7.05 -46.98
N TYR A 1206 63.95 -7.63 -45.80
CA TYR A 1206 64.97 -7.85 -44.75
C TYR A 1206 66.04 -8.87 -45.16
N THR A 1207 65.68 -10.01 -45.74
CA THR A 1207 66.67 -10.99 -46.25
C THR A 1207 67.44 -10.45 -47.45
N LYS A 1208 66.81 -9.64 -48.31
CA LYS A 1208 67.53 -8.95 -49.39
C LYS A 1208 68.48 -7.85 -48.88
N LEU A 1209 68.12 -7.16 -47.79
CA LEU A 1209 68.96 -6.15 -47.13
C LEU A 1209 70.10 -6.76 -46.30
N LYS A 1210 69.88 -7.91 -45.64
CA LYS A 1210 70.85 -8.53 -44.72
C LYS A 1210 71.69 -9.65 -45.35
N GLU A 1211 71.12 -10.42 -46.27
CA GLU A 1211 71.72 -11.65 -46.84
C GLU A 1211 72.02 -11.54 -48.34
N GLY A 1212 71.69 -10.40 -48.98
CA GLY A 1212 72.06 -10.11 -50.37
C GLY A 1212 71.24 -10.83 -51.45
N HIS A 1213 70.30 -11.71 -51.07
CA HIS A 1213 69.36 -12.33 -52.00
C HIS A 1213 67.98 -12.52 -51.37
N ALA A 1214 66.94 -12.38 -52.20
CA ALA A 1214 65.55 -12.64 -51.82
C ALA A 1214 65.31 -14.16 -51.75
N SER A 1215 65.35 -14.77 -50.57
CA SER A 1215 64.95 -16.18 -50.42
C SER A 1215 63.43 -16.26 -50.29
N GLY A 1216 62.74 -16.51 -51.41
CA GLY A 1216 61.34 -16.93 -51.40
C GLY A 1216 61.21 -18.33 -50.79
N PHE A 1217 60.10 -18.60 -50.10
CA PHE A 1217 59.79 -19.85 -49.38
C PHE A 1217 59.58 -21.10 -50.28
N PHE A 1218 60.17 -21.16 -51.48
CA PHE A 1218 59.97 -22.27 -52.43
C PHE A 1218 61.26 -22.97 -52.88
N THR A 1219 62.23 -23.16 -51.99
CA THR A 1219 63.12 -24.32 -52.06
C THR A 1219 62.53 -25.41 -51.17
N LYS A 1220 61.84 -26.39 -51.81
CA LYS A 1220 61.25 -27.61 -51.23
C LYS A 1220 60.81 -27.49 -49.76
N THR A 1221 59.56 -27.08 -49.54
CA THR A 1221 59.01 -27.04 -48.19
C THR A 1221 58.95 -28.44 -47.59
N ALA A 1222 59.53 -28.58 -46.41
CA ALA A 1222 59.40 -29.69 -45.48
C ALA A 1222 57.95 -30.07 -45.11
N ARG A 1223 56.90 -29.48 -45.71
CA ARG A 1223 55.50 -29.91 -45.53
C ARG A 1223 55.06 -31.06 -46.44
N MET A 1224 55.71 -31.26 -47.60
CA MET A 1224 55.58 -32.53 -48.34
C MET A 1224 56.36 -33.63 -47.61
N GLY A 1225 57.57 -33.31 -47.11
CA GLY A 1225 58.34 -34.19 -46.23
C GLY A 1225 57.66 -34.50 -44.90
N LEU A 1226 57.01 -33.56 -44.20
CA LEU A 1226 56.43 -33.83 -42.88
C LEU A 1226 55.14 -34.66 -42.95
N VAL A 1227 54.35 -34.54 -44.02
CA VAL A 1227 53.15 -35.39 -44.21
C VAL A 1227 53.57 -36.77 -44.72
N ASP A 1228 54.54 -36.85 -45.64
CA ASP A 1228 55.13 -38.11 -46.11
C ASP A 1228 55.95 -38.81 -45.00
N ASP A 1229 56.66 -38.08 -44.13
CA ASP A 1229 57.42 -38.58 -42.98
C ASP A 1229 56.50 -38.99 -41.83
N ILE A 1230 55.34 -38.34 -41.66
CA ILE A 1230 54.31 -38.77 -40.71
C ILE A 1230 53.59 -40.02 -41.23
N GLU A 1231 53.30 -40.11 -42.54
CA GLU A 1231 52.74 -41.33 -43.15
C GLU A 1231 53.76 -42.48 -43.24
N GLU A 1232 55.05 -42.20 -43.47
CA GLU A 1232 56.13 -43.18 -43.51
C GLU A 1232 56.56 -43.60 -42.09
N SER A 1233 56.53 -42.69 -41.11
CA SER A 1233 56.71 -43.02 -39.68
C SER A 1233 55.51 -43.80 -39.12
N MET A 1234 54.28 -43.51 -39.57
CA MET A 1234 53.10 -44.33 -39.23
C MET A 1234 53.10 -45.68 -39.93
N LYS A 1235 53.58 -45.80 -41.18
CA LYS A 1235 53.79 -47.10 -41.85
C LYS A 1235 54.91 -47.91 -41.19
N LYS A 1236 56.01 -47.28 -40.76
CA LYS A 1236 57.09 -47.93 -39.99
C LYS A 1236 56.64 -48.32 -38.58
N PHE A 1237 55.78 -47.54 -37.92
CA PHE A 1237 55.16 -47.93 -36.64
C PHE A 1237 54.13 -49.06 -36.78
N ALA A 1238 53.37 -49.10 -37.88
CA ALA A 1238 52.40 -50.18 -38.15
C ALA A 1238 53.05 -51.50 -38.60
N VAL A 1239 54.26 -51.46 -39.19
CA VAL A 1239 55.04 -52.66 -39.52
C VAL A 1239 55.91 -53.14 -38.34
N ALA A 1240 56.28 -52.25 -37.40
CA ALA A 1240 57.03 -52.60 -36.20
C ALA A 1240 56.18 -53.11 -35.01
N SER A 1241 54.83 -53.09 -35.11
CA SER A 1241 53.94 -53.66 -34.08
C SER A 1241 53.34 -55.03 -34.46
N CYS A 1242 53.81 -55.65 -35.54
CA CYS A 1242 53.44 -57.01 -35.97
C CYS A 1242 54.68 -57.89 -36.29
N ALA A 1243 55.80 -57.65 -35.59
CA ALA A 1243 56.96 -58.54 -35.57
C ALA A 1243 57.33 -58.88 -34.12
#